data_AF-A0AAV6PPI9-F1
#
_entry.id   AF-A0AAV6PPI9-F1
#
_cell.length_a   1.000
_cell.length_b   1.000
_cell.length_c   1.000
_cell.angle_alpha   90.00
_cell.angle_beta   90.00
_cell.angle_gamma   90.00
#
_symmetry.space_group_name_H-M   'P 1'
#
loop_
_entity.id
_entity.type
_entity.pdbx_description
1 polymer ?
#
loop_
_entity_poly.entity_id
_entity_poly.type
_entity_poly.pdbx_seq_one_letter_code
_entity_poly.pdbx_strand_id
1 'polypeptide(L)'
;MFELCCDYRNFSEAKEKLLDFQRTLITLRSSGPVSSGDLPLQWVESQASVLLLTMLQRCSSQYDLHRLLQLLADVDKLLKSNGPDFRKLSQLSQLLQGSEVSLSPRLLQCTSPSVQQEEFQAAVDALQARGRYSQARQVAQLAGLPVQHLLLNQLLQEVNSQKSKPQWRRLETRVSFWKKCQEQLKTDGTDPRPASQFFLSQAKAPSVDTQTELPDVQEHCLLLGIAAHWLSLLAPPPVDELESLEKTLWRNQVRRQVLTAAMEKESVFNLPPPSVTSEMNTYEVLMREFSFSNISALNTERFLSVEGLPTPCEEQQQQQQEQEEVNDGSGLSPEERRVLSTLIGRLLDNGSVHEASRVCRYFSLYHSDVWVVLRCRGLASGELHPRPPEEASEPVLRSSIASSSSFSSLSLAMFPLPEDDDVVVELQRLLDQCRHGNNYCKQVLSLYQLSKELQSSFSQVCREEPRSVLEMLLLSDQPERFRKAQAFIRAQGLSADTVAQLVSSAVAYTLLASSTQDLQPVVELLIAAHDCFSLTCNMEGIVRVLQGARHLSHAYLAPGEHYSLLVRLLTGIGRYNEMTYVFDLLHQNHRFEMLLRKKVDMDRGQCSSLKTALLDYIKRCLPADSEKHNMVALCFSMRREIGENHEMAARTQLKIIEAQPW
;
A
#
# COMPACT_ATOMS: atom_id res chain seq x y z
N MET A 1 45.89 -46.75 -12.20
CA MET A 1 45.13 -45.49 -11.98
C MET A 1 45.90 -44.30 -12.52
N PHE A 2 47.12 -44.02 -12.02
CA PHE A 2 48.00 -42.96 -12.53
C PHE A 2 48.20 -43.01 -14.05
N GLU A 3 48.72 -44.12 -14.58
CA GLU A 3 48.96 -44.31 -16.01
C GLU A 3 47.64 -44.26 -16.83
N LEU A 4 46.56 -44.86 -16.31
CA LEU A 4 45.25 -44.86 -16.98
C LEU A 4 44.68 -43.44 -17.17
N CYS A 5 44.87 -42.56 -16.18
CA CYS A 5 44.41 -41.17 -16.26
C CYS A 5 45.38 -40.26 -17.02
N CYS A 6 46.70 -40.39 -16.80
CA CYS A 6 47.71 -39.49 -17.35
C CYS A 6 48.12 -39.85 -18.78
N ASP A 7 48.27 -41.15 -19.10
CA ASP A 7 48.84 -41.61 -20.37
C ASP A 7 47.76 -42.12 -21.33
N TYR A 8 46.74 -42.82 -20.81
CA TYR A 8 45.70 -43.47 -21.64
C TYR A 8 44.35 -42.73 -21.69
N ARG A 9 44.14 -41.71 -20.85
CA ARG A 9 42.86 -40.97 -20.70
C ARG A 9 41.63 -41.88 -20.52
N ASN A 10 41.82 -43.09 -19.99
CA ASN A 10 40.76 -44.07 -19.78
C ASN A 10 40.15 -43.92 -18.37
N PHE A 11 39.27 -42.94 -18.24
CA PHE A 11 38.64 -42.58 -16.96
C PHE A 11 37.67 -43.64 -16.42
N SER A 12 37.08 -44.49 -17.27
CA SER A 12 36.17 -45.55 -16.82
C SER A 12 36.90 -46.70 -16.13
N GLU A 13 37.99 -47.18 -16.73
CA GLU A 13 38.82 -48.23 -16.12
C GLU A 13 39.56 -47.72 -14.89
N ALA A 14 39.98 -46.45 -14.91
CA ALA A 14 40.56 -45.80 -13.74
C ALA A 14 39.58 -45.77 -12.55
N LYS A 15 38.28 -45.57 -12.80
CA LYS A 15 37.23 -45.61 -11.77
C LYS A 15 37.13 -46.99 -11.10
N GLU A 16 37.14 -48.06 -11.88
CA GLU A 16 37.07 -49.43 -11.34
C GLU A 16 38.27 -49.73 -10.45
N LYS A 17 39.48 -49.38 -10.90
CA LYS A 17 40.70 -49.55 -10.11
C LYS A 17 40.72 -48.69 -8.84
N LEU A 18 40.13 -47.49 -8.88
CA LEU A 18 39.98 -46.61 -7.71
C LEU A 18 39.01 -47.22 -6.68
N LEU A 19 37.90 -47.81 -7.14
CA LEU A 19 36.93 -48.52 -6.28
C LEU A 19 37.52 -49.81 -5.69
N ASP A 20 38.33 -50.54 -6.44
CA ASP A 20 39.04 -51.73 -5.93
C ASP A 20 40.08 -51.34 -4.87
N PHE A 21 40.84 -50.28 -5.11
CA PHE A 21 41.75 -49.70 -4.12
C PHE A 21 40.99 -49.27 -2.86
N GLN A 22 39.82 -48.63 -3.02
CA GLN A 22 38.93 -48.26 -1.93
C GLN A 22 38.49 -49.47 -1.09
N ARG A 23 38.00 -50.54 -1.72
CA ARG A 23 37.57 -51.75 -1.00
C ARG A 23 38.71 -52.33 -0.19
N THR A 24 39.90 -52.40 -0.79
CA THR A 24 41.12 -52.93 -0.16
C THR A 24 41.56 -52.07 1.05
N LEU A 25 41.46 -50.74 0.95
CA LEU A 25 41.84 -49.83 2.03
C LEU A 25 40.83 -49.88 3.19
N ILE A 26 39.53 -50.08 2.91
CA ILE A 26 38.50 -50.27 3.94
C ILE A 26 38.68 -51.62 4.65
N THR A 27 39.00 -52.70 3.94
CA THR A 27 39.28 -54.00 4.55
C THR A 27 40.53 -53.96 5.44
N LEU A 28 41.55 -53.20 5.05
CA LEU A 28 42.76 -53.01 5.86
C LEU A 28 42.53 -52.11 7.09
N ARG A 29 41.59 -51.16 7.03
CA ARG A 29 41.18 -50.32 8.18
C ARG A 29 40.29 -51.05 9.19
N SER A 30 39.50 -52.03 8.75
CA SER A 30 38.58 -52.81 9.59
C SER A 30 39.23 -54.05 10.20
N SER A 31 40.32 -54.53 9.59
CA SER A 31 41.23 -55.48 10.22
C SER A 31 42.03 -54.73 11.29
N GLY A 32 41.93 -55.16 12.56
CA GLY A 32 42.66 -54.56 13.69
C GLY A 32 44.19 -54.55 13.50
N PRO A 33 45.00 -54.04 14.45
CA PRO A 33 46.42 -53.78 14.23
C PRO A 33 47.14 -55.05 13.77
N VAL A 34 47.55 -55.09 12.51
CA VAL A 34 48.23 -56.26 11.93
C VAL A 34 49.73 -56.16 12.18
N SER A 35 50.27 -57.33 12.53
CA SER A 35 51.64 -57.80 12.68
C SER A 35 52.77 -56.96 12.07
N SER A 36 53.88 -56.94 12.80
CA SER A 36 55.15 -56.22 12.61
C SER A 36 55.94 -56.52 11.31
N GLY A 37 55.29 -56.37 10.15
CA GLY A 37 55.90 -56.52 8.83
C GLY A 37 55.16 -55.81 7.68
N ASP A 38 53.93 -55.33 7.90
CA ASP A 38 53.16 -54.63 6.87
C ASP A 38 53.42 -53.10 6.85
N LEU A 39 53.39 -52.51 5.66
CA LEU A 39 53.57 -51.07 5.45
C LEU A 39 52.59 -50.27 6.33
N PRO A 40 53.05 -49.21 7.03
CA PRO A 40 52.16 -48.39 7.84
C PRO A 40 51.02 -47.85 6.99
N LEU A 41 49.78 -48.09 7.41
CA LEU A 41 48.58 -47.63 6.68
C LEU A 41 48.62 -46.10 6.43
N GLN A 42 49.18 -45.33 7.37
CA GLN A 42 49.42 -43.90 7.24
C GLN A 42 50.43 -43.53 6.14
N TRP A 43 51.43 -44.39 5.87
CA TRP A 43 52.39 -44.19 4.78
C TRP A 43 51.73 -44.46 3.42
N VAL A 44 50.92 -45.52 3.31
CA VAL A 44 50.18 -45.80 2.07
C VAL A 44 49.19 -44.67 1.75
N GLU A 45 48.51 -44.15 2.76
CA GLU A 45 47.61 -43.00 2.62
C GLU A 45 48.35 -41.71 2.21
N SER A 46 49.56 -41.47 2.73
CA SER A 46 50.36 -40.29 2.37
C SER A 46 50.98 -40.40 0.97
N GLN A 47 51.40 -41.59 0.55
CA GLN A 47 51.86 -41.78 -0.83
C GLN A 47 50.71 -41.69 -1.83
N ALA A 48 49.52 -42.20 -1.49
CA ALA A 48 48.34 -42.06 -2.32
C ALA A 48 47.94 -40.59 -2.51
N SER A 49 48.04 -39.76 -1.46
CA SER A 49 47.73 -38.32 -1.55
C SER A 49 48.77 -37.55 -2.38
N VAL A 50 50.07 -37.86 -2.24
CA VAL A 50 51.13 -37.29 -3.08
C VAL A 50 50.92 -37.66 -4.55
N LEU A 51 50.59 -38.92 -4.84
CA LEU A 51 50.34 -39.39 -6.20
C LEU A 51 49.13 -38.65 -6.82
N LEU A 52 48.06 -38.49 -6.05
CA LEU A 52 46.86 -37.73 -6.44
C LEU A 52 47.15 -36.26 -6.75
N LEU A 53 47.88 -35.58 -5.87
CA LEU A 53 48.32 -34.20 -6.09
C LEU A 53 49.19 -34.08 -7.35
N THR A 54 50.10 -35.04 -7.56
CA THR A 54 50.94 -35.08 -8.76
C THR A 54 50.11 -35.28 -10.04
N MET A 55 49.06 -36.10 -10.00
CA MET A 55 48.17 -36.29 -11.15
C MET A 55 47.41 -35.01 -11.50
N LEU A 56 46.89 -34.30 -10.49
CA LEU A 56 46.16 -33.04 -10.68
C LEU A 56 47.05 -31.95 -11.30
N GLN A 57 48.34 -31.92 -10.96
CA GLN A 57 49.32 -30.97 -11.52
C GLN A 57 49.75 -31.32 -12.96
N ARG A 58 49.69 -32.60 -13.36
CA ARG A 58 50.11 -33.07 -14.68
C ARG A 58 49.01 -33.01 -15.75
N CYS A 59 47.77 -32.67 -15.38
CA CYS A 59 46.67 -32.53 -16.34
C CYS A 59 46.97 -31.41 -17.36
N SER A 60 47.12 -31.78 -18.64
CA SER A 60 47.41 -30.84 -19.73
C SER A 60 46.19 -30.02 -20.19
N SER A 61 44.98 -30.48 -19.89
CA SER A 61 43.72 -29.86 -20.31
C SER A 61 42.75 -29.69 -19.14
N GLN A 62 41.95 -28.61 -19.16
CA GLN A 62 40.86 -28.39 -18.22
C GLN A 62 39.80 -29.49 -18.28
N TYR A 63 39.62 -30.12 -19.45
CA TYR A 63 38.72 -31.27 -19.61
C TYR A 63 39.21 -32.49 -18.83
N ASP A 64 40.51 -32.80 -18.93
CA ASP A 64 41.13 -33.92 -18.23
C ASP A 64 41.11 -33.68 -16.71
N LEU A 65 41.38 -32.44 -16.30
CA LEU A 65 41.29 -32.02 -14.90
C LEU A 65 39.86 -32.16 -14.36
N HIS A 66 38.84 -31.73 -15.11
CA HIS A 66 37.44 -31.87 -14.74
C HIS A 66 37.01 -33.34 -14.59
N ARG A 67 37.38 -34.21 -15.55
CA ARG A 67 37.06 -35.64 -15.44
C ARG A 67 37.77 -36.31 -14.28
N LEU A 68 39.03 -35.95 -14.02
CA LEU A 68 39.74 -36.44 -12.85
C LEU A 68 39.07 -35.98 -11.55
N LEU A 69 38.68 -34.71 -11.42
CA LEU A 69 37.98 -34.20 -10.23
C LEU A 69 36.63 -34.88 -10.01
N GLN A 70 35.86 -35.18 -11.06
CA GLN A 70 34.61 -35.94 -10.95
C GLN A 70 34.82 -37.36 -10.43
N LEU A 71 35.87 -38.05 -10.91
CA LEU A 71 36.23 -39.38 -10.39
C LEU A 71 36.60 -39.35 -8.91
N LEU A 72 37.24 -38.27 -8.46
CA LEU A 72 37.68 -38.12 -7.07
C LEU A 72 36.55 -37.67 -6.14
N ALA A 73 35.62 -36.85 -6.61
CA ALA A 73 34.42 -36.44 -5.86
C ALA A 73 33.51 -37.63 -5.48
N ASP A 74 33.45 -38.66 -6.34
CA ASP A 74 32.75 -39.92 -6.07
C ASP A 74 33.40 -40.72 -4.91
N VAL A 75 34.67 -40.45 -4.60
CA VAL A 75 35.53 -41.25 -3.71
C VAL A 75 36.00 -40.50 -2.45
N ASP A 76 35.53 -39.26 -2.28
CA ASP A 76 35.93 -38.24 -1.28
C ASP A 76 35.88 -38.67 0.21
N LYS A 77 35.31 -39.84 0.54
CA LYS A 77 35.23 -40.35 1.92
C LYS A 77 36.50 -41.07 2.41
N LEU A 78 37.53 -41.21 1.59
CA LEU A 78 38.64 -42.14 1.89
C LEU A 78 39.88 -41.54 2.51
N LEU A 79 40.31 -40.34 2.11
CA LEU A 79 41.53 -39.73 2.64
C LEU A 79 41.16 -38.92 3.88
N LYS A 80 41.57 -39.38 5.07
CA LYS A 80 41.32 -38.66 6.33
C LYS A 80 41.99 -37.28 6.27
N SER A 81 41.15 -36.26 6.12
CA SER A 81 41.19 -34.92 6.72
C SER A 81 42.28 -33.89 6.37
N ASN A 82 43.26 -34.13 5.49
CA ASN A 82 44.27 -33.10 5.17
C ASN A 82 44.32 -32.67 3.68
N GLY A 83 43.40 -33.16 2.83
CA GLY A 83 43.34 -32.85 1.40
C GLY A 83 42.25 -31.83 1.03
N PRO A 84 42.31 -31.22 -0.16
CA PRO A 84 41.27 -30.30 -0.65
C PRO A 84 39.93 -31.03 -0.86
N ASP A 85 38.82 -30.30 -0.69
CA ASP A 85 37.46 -30.82 -0.88
C ASP A 85 37.20 -31.08 -2.38
N PHE A 86 37.37 -32.33 -2.81
CA PHE A 86 37.28 -32.70 -4.22
C PHE A 86 35.87 -32.55 -4.78
N ARG A 87 34.83 -32.64 -3.94
CA ARG A 87 33.45 -32.33 -4.34
C ARG A 87 33.27 -30.86 -4.66
N LYS A 88 33.76 -29.95 -3.81
CA LYS A 88 33.71 -28.50 -4.10
C LYS A 88 34.52 -28.14 -5.33
N LEU A 89 35.70 -28.71 -5.51
CA LEU A 89 36.54 -28.47 -6.69
C LEU A 89 35.91 -29.03 -7.97
N SER A 90 35.28 -30.21 -7.91
CA SER A 90 34.52 -30.77 -9.03
C SER A 90 33.34 -29.88 -9.41
N GLN A 91 32.56 -29.40 -8.43
CA GLN A 91 31.46 -28.48 -8.69
C GLN A 91 31.95 -27.14 -9.27
N LEU A 92 33.04 -26.57 -8.73
CA LEU A 92 33.67 -25.39 -9.30
C LEU A 92 34.11 -25.61 -10.76
N SER A 93 34.76 -26.74 -11.05
CA SER A 93 35.20 -27.09 -12.40
C SER A 93 34.03 -27.19 -13.40
N GLN A 94 32.87 -27.68 -12.93
CA GLN A 94 31.66 -27.77 -13.73
C GLN A 94 31.06 -26.38 -14.01
N LEU A 95 31.07 -25.49 -13.01
CA LEU A 95 30.57 -24.13 -13.17
C LEU A 95 31.45 -23.28 -14.10
N LEU A 96 32.76 -23.52 -14.11
CA LEU A 96 33.72 -22.83 -14.96
C LEU A 96 33.77 -23.37 -16.40
N GLN A 97 33.04 -24.45 -16.69
CA GLN A 97 33.00 -25.04 -18.02
C GLN A 97 32.29 -24.08 -19.00
N GLY A 98 32.98 -23.72 -20.09
CA GLY A 98 32.45 -22.81 -21.11
C GLY A 98 32.60 -21.30 -20.81
N SER A 99 33.16 -20.92 -19.66
CA SER A 99 33.47 -19.51 -19.32
C SER A 99 34.88 -19.06 -19.72
N GLU A 100 35.72 -19.96 -20.26
CA GLU A 100 37.16 -19.82 -20.54
C GLU A 100 38.02 -19.30 -19.36
N VAL A 101 37.44 -19.25 -18.16
CA VAL A 101 38.15 -19.12 -16.88
C VAL A 101 38.63 -20.50 -16.46
N SER A 102 39.93 -20.65 -16.17
CA SER A 102 40.54 -21.90 -15.74
C SER A 102 40.49 -22.06 -14.22
N LEU A 103 40.42 -23.31 -13.76
CA LEU A 103 40.67 -23.66 -12.37
C LEU A 103 42.14 -23.36 -12.03
N SER A 104 42.38 -22.59 -10.96
CA SER A 104 43.74 -22.24 -10.58
C SER A 104 44.47 -23.46 -10.00
N PRO A 105 45.73 -23.74 -10.41
CA PRO A 105 46.52 -24.84 -9.86
C PRO A 105 46.79 -24.71 -8.36
N ARG A 106 46.65 -23.49 -7.83
CA ARG A 106 46.82 -23.16 -6.42
C ARG A 106 45.71 -23.78 -5.55
N LEU A 107 44.46 -23.80 -6.01
CA LEU A 107 43.34 -24.45 -5.32
C LEU A 107 43.57 -25.96 -5.10
N LEU A 108 44.34 -26.60 -6.00
CA LEU A 108 44.67 -28.03 -5.92
C LEU A 108 45.73 -28.32 -4.85
N GLN A 109 46.51 -27.31 -4.43
CA GLN A 109 47.58 -27.41 -3.44
C GLN A 109 47.18 -26.91 -2.04
N CYS A 110 46.03 -26.23 -1.93
CA CYS A 110 45.67 -25.49 -0.72
C CYS A 110 45.31 -26.40 0.46
N THR A 111 46.10 -26.28 1.53
CA THR A 111 45.82 -26.78 2.88
C THR A 111 45.23 -25.70 3.81
N SER A 112 45.24 -24.42 3.44
CA SER A 112 44.72 -23.31 4.26
C SER A 112 43.41 -22.72 3.69
N PRO A 113 42.43 -22.38 4.55
CA PRO A 113 41.13 -21.85 4.12
C PRO A 113 41.20 -20.43 3.53
N SER A 114 42.21 -19.62 3.90
CA SER A 114 42.37 -18.25 3.39
C SER A 114 42.76 -18.20 1.90
N VAL A 115 43.71 -19.04 1.49
CA VAL A 115 44.15 -19.10 0.08
C VAL A 115 43.06 -19.69 -0.81
N GLN A 116 42.27 -20.65 -0.30
CA GLN A 116 41.09 -21.14 -1.01
C GLN A 116 40.10 -20.00 -1.27
N GLN A 117 39.79 -19.18 -0.26
CA GLN A 117 38.86 -18.07 -0.39
C GLN A 117 39.34 -16.98 -1.37
N GLU A 118 40.63 -16.64 -1.37
CA GLU A 118 41.23 -15.70 -2.34
C GLU A 118 41.11 -16.20 -3.78
N GLU A 119 41.39 -17.48 -4.02
CA GLU A 119 41.32 -18.07 -5.37
C GLU A 119 39.87 -18.25 -5.85
N PHE A 120 38.93 -18.54 -4.95
CA PHE A 120 37.49 -18.49 -5.27
C PHE A 120 37.05 -17.05 -5.62
N GLN A 121 37.53 -16.04 -4.90
CA GLN A 121 37.25 -14.64 -5.21
C GLN A 121 37.83 -14.23 -6.57
N ALA A 122 39.06 -14.63 -6.88
CA ALA A 122 39.69 -14.36 -8.18
C ALA A 122 38.92 -15.02 -9.35
N ALA A 123 38.40 -16.24 -9.16
CA ALA A 123 37.54 -16.90 -10.15
C ALA A 123 36.22 -16.16 -10.34
N VAL A 124 35.61 -15.67 -9.26
CA VAL A 124 34.40 -14.85 -9.29
C VAL A 124 34.65 -13.53 -10.01
N ASP A 125 35.74 -12.83 -9.71
CA ASP A 125 36.11 -11.56 -10.34
C ASP A 125 36.38 -11.74 -11.84
N ALA A 126 37.04 -12.85 -12.23
CA ALA A 126 37.27 -13.19 -13.63
C ALA A 126 35.95 -13.49 -14.38
N LEU A 127 34.98 -14.15 -13.74
CA LEU A 127 33.65 -14.37 -14.31
C LEU A 127 32.84 -13.07 -14.42
N GLN A 128 32.98 -12.16 -13.45
CA GLN A 128 32.38 -10.83 -13.50
C GLN A 128 32.94 -9.99 -14.65
N ALA A 129 34.26 -9.97 -14.83
CA ALA A 129 34.90 -9.24 -15.93
C ALA A 129 34.42 -9.72 -17.32
N ARG A 130 33.99 -10.98 -17.42
CA ARG A 130 33.43 -11.59 -18.64
C ARG A 130 31.91 -11.51 -18.75
N GLY A 131 31.23 -10.87 -17.78
CA GLY A 131 29.78 -10.67 -17.77
C GLY A 131 28.94 -11.93 -17.49
N ARG A 132 29.53 -13.02 -16.95
CA ARG A 132 28.82 -14.28 -16.67
C ARG A 132 28.37 -14.37 -15.19
N TYR A 133 27.44 -13.50 -14.81
CA TYR A 133 27.02 -13.33 -13.41
C TYR A 133 26.30 -14.54 -12.80
N SER A 134 25.54 -15.30 -13.59
CA SER A 134 24.86 -16.51 -13.10
C SER A 134 25.86 -17.57 -12.62
N GLN A 135 26.93 -17.79 -13.39
CA GLN A 135 28.03 -18.67 -13.01
C GLN A 135 28.82 -18.09 -11.83
N ALA A 136 29.12 -16.79 -11.83
CA ALA A 136 29.81 -16.12 -10.72
C ALA A 136 29.05 -16.26 -9.39
N ARG A 137 27.71 -16.14 -9.43
CA ARG A 137 26.83 -16.33 -8.28
C ARG A 137 26.86 -17.76 -7.76
N GLN A 138 26.79 -18.74 -8.65
CA GLN A 138 26.88 -20.15 -8.27
C GLN A 138 28.24 -20.48 -7.66
N VAL A 139 29.34 -19.94 -8.21
CA VAL A 139 30.69 -20.11 -7.66
C VAL A 139 30.80 -19.48 -6.27
N ALA A 140 30.26 -18.28 -6.07
CA ALA A 140 30.27 -17.62 -4.77
C ALA A 140 29.47 -18.37 -3.70
N GLN A 141 28.33 -18.96 -4.08
CA GLN A 141 27.55 -19.84 -3.20
C GLN A 141 28.34 -21.08 -2.80
N LEU A 142 29.09 -21.70 -3.72
CA LEU A 142 29.96 -22.84 -3.41
C LEU A 142 31.09 -22.46 -2.45
N ALA A 143 31.62 -21.25 -2.58
CA ALA A 143 32.71 -20.73 -1.76
C ALA A 143 32.26 -20.14 -0.41
N GLY A 144 30.95 -19.98 -0.18
CA GLY A 144 30.41 -19.26 0.98
C GLY A 144 30.75 -17.77 0.98
N LEU A 145 31.03 -17.19 -0.18
CA LEU A 145 31.31 -15.77 -0.36
C LEU A 145 29.99 -14.96 -0.37
N PRO A 146 30.01 -13.69 0.06
CA PRO A 146 28.83 -12.84 0.06
C PRO A 146 28.34 -12.59 -1.37
N VAL A 147 27.26 -13.28 -1.75
CA VAL A 147 26.60 -13.18 -3.06
C VAL A 147 26.04 -11.77 -3.32
N GLN A 148 25.77 -11.01 -2.25
CA GLN A 148 25.17 -9.68 -2.28
C GLN A 148 26.01 -8.69 -3.09
N HIS A 149 27.33 -8.68 -2.91
CA HIS A 149 28.21 -7.78 -3.66
C HIS A 149 28.23 -8.09 -5.16
N LEU A 150 28.05 -9.36 -5.52
CA LEU A 150 28.04 -9.79 -6.92
C LEU A 150 26.75 -9.39 -7.64
N LEU A 151 25.61 -9.47 -6.94
CA LEU A 151 24.33 -9.02 -7.45
C LEU A 151 24.32 -7.50 -7.64
N LEU A 152 24.84 -6.74 -6.67
CA LEU A 152 24.96 -5.29 -6.80
C LEU A 152 25.87 -4.89 -7.98
N ASN A 153 27.00 -5.56 -8.16
CA ASN A 153 27.88 -5.33 -9.30
C ASN A 153 27.22 -5.69 -10.64
N GLN A 154 26.45 -6.79 -10.70
CA GLN A 154 25.65 -7.15 -11.86
C GLN A 154 24.64 -6.03 -12.19
N LEU A 155 23.86 -5.59 -11.20
CA LEU A 155 22.87 -4.54 -11.37
C LEU A 155 23.52 -3.21 -11.78
N LEU A 156 24.68 -2.85 -11.22
CA LEU A 156 25.43 -1.66 -11.63
C LEU A 156 25.82 -1.70 -13.11
N GLN A 157 26.28 -2.85 -13.60
CA GLN A 157 26.63 -3.01 -15.01
C GLN A 157 25.40 -3.01 -15.92
N GLU A 158 24.30 -3.63 -15.48
CA GLU A 158 23.02 -3.58 -16.19
C GLU A 158 22.51 -2.13 -16.27
N VAL A 159 22.53 -1.37 -15.18
CA VAL A 159 22.18 0.05 -15.15
C VAL A 159 23.01 0.84 -16.16
N ASN A 160 24.34 0.68 -16.13
CA ASN A 160 25.23 1.39 -17.05
C ASN A 160 24.97 1.00 -18.52
N SER A 161 24.64 -0.26 -18.78
CA SER A 161 24.29 -0.74 -20.12
C SER A 161 22.93 -0.21 -20.62
N GLN A 162 21.99 0.06 -19.70
CA GLN A 162 20.69 0.61 -20.07
C GLN A 162 20.77 2.13 -20.24
N LYS A 163 21.54 2.83 -19.39
CA LYS A 163 21.81 4.27 -19.49
C LYS A 163 22.44 4.67 -20.83
N SER A 164 23.22 3.80 -21.46
CA SER A 164 23.80 4.04 -22.78
C SER A 164 22.80 3.92 -23.94
N LYS A 165 21.61 3.37 -23.72
CA LYS A 165 20.59 3.18 -24.76
C LYS A 165 19.71 4.43 -24.92
N PRO A 166 19.27 4.78 -26.15
CA PRO A 166 18.41 5.94 -26.39
C PRO A 166 17.02 5.80 -25.74
N GLN A 167 16.55 4.57 -25.52
CA GLN A 167 15.28 4.28 -24.84
C GLN A 167 15.28 4.75 -23.37
N TRP A 168 16.45 4.95 -22.75
CA TRP A 168 16.58 5.46 -21.39
C TRP A 168 16.13 6.92 -21.25
N ARG A 169 15.89 7.65 -22.34
CA ARG A 169 15.31 9.01 -22.28
C ARG A 169 13.85 9.01 -21.82
N ARG A 170 13.14 7.89 -21.95
CA ARG A 170 11.73 7.78 -21.55
C ARG A 170 11.63 7.48 -20.05
N LEU A 171 10.70 8.12 -19.35
CA LEU A 171 10.49 7.88 -17.91
C LEU A 171 10.09 6.43 -17.62
N GLU A 172 9.17 5.85 -18.40
CA GLU A 172 8.65 4.50 -18.17
C GLU A 172 9.72 3.40 -18.21
N THR A 173 10.69 3.53 -19.11
CA THR A 173 11.78 2.55 -19.24
C THR A 173 12.66 2.59 -17.99
N ARG A 174 12.90 3.78 -17.43
CA ARG A 174 13.60 3.96 -16.15
C ARG A 174 12.78 3.36 -15.00
N VAL A 175 11.52 3.74 -14.87
CA VAL A 175 10.63 3.29 -13.78
C VAL A 175 10.46 1.77 -13.78
N SER A 176 10.18 1.17 -14.94
CA SER A 176 10.02 -0.28 -15.07
C SER A 176 11.33 -1.03 -14.82
N PHE A 177 12.47 -0.46 -15.18
CA PHE A 177 13.78 -1.02 -14.85
C PHE A 177 14.05 -0.99 -13.34
N TRP A 178 13.84 0.14 -12.68
CA TRP A 178 14.05 0.25 -11.24
C TRP A 178 13.13 -0.65 -10.42
N LYS A 179 11.87 -0.80 -10.85
CA LYS A 179 10.94 -1.77 -10.28
C LYS A 179 11.48 -3.20 -10.36
N LYS A 180 12.01 -3.61 -11.52
CA LYS A 180 12.63 -4.94 -11.70
C LYS A 180 13.87 -5.13 -10.81
N CYS A 181 14.73 -4.12 -10.70
CA CYS A 181 15.89 -4.19 -9.81
C CYS A 181 15.47 -4.38 -8.35
N GLN A 182 14.44 -3.66 -7.91
CA GLN A 182 13.91 -3.79 -6.56
C GLN A 182 13.29 -5.17 -6.32
N GLU A 183 12.50 -5.69 -7.25
CA GLU A 183 11.93 -7.04 -7.17
C GLU A 183 13.03 -8.10 -7.11
N GLN A 184 14.08 -7.97 -7.92
CA GLN A 184 15.22 -8.88 -7.92
C GLN A 184 16.00 -8.86 -6.60
N LEU A 185 16.23 -7.67 -6.03
CA LEU A 185 16.87 -7.54 -4.71
C LEU A 185 16.03 -8.14 -3.58
N LYS A 186 14.69 -8.01 -3.68
CA LYS A 186 13.74 -8.66 -2.75
C LYS A 186 13.76 -10.18 -2.88
N THR A 187 13.74 -10.73 -4.11
CA THR A 187 13.77 -12.19 -4.32
C THR A 187 15.06 -12.84 -3.86
N ASP A 188 16.18 -12.12 -4.00
CA ASP A 188 17.51 -12.65 -3.67
C ASP A 188 17.90 -12.48 -2.19
N GLY A 189 17.04 -11.85 -1.37
CA GLY A 189 17.27 -11.70 0.07
C GLY A 189 18.48 -10.84 0.40
N THR A 190 18.66 -9.71 -0.29
CA THR A 190 19.81 -8.81 -0.06
C THR A 190 19.67 -8.05 1.25
N ASP A 191 20.78 -7.83 1.95
CA ASP A 191 20.80 -6.99 3.16
C ASP A 191 20.26 -5.57 2.84
N PRO A 192 19.38 -4.99 3.69
CA PRO A 192 18.71 -3.74 3.35
C PRO A 192 19.67 -2.53 3.22
N ARG A 193 20.79 -2.53 3.95
CA ARG A 193 21.77 -1.43 3.94
C ARG A 193 22.55 -1.35 2.62
N PRO A 194 23.21 -2.41 2.11
CA PRO A 194 23.81 -2.41 0.78
C PRO A 194 22.81 -2.11 -0.35
N ALA A 195 21.57 -2.60 -0.25
CA ALA A 195 20.52 -2.31 -1.23
C ALA A 195 20.18 -0.82 -1.26
N SER A 196 20.01 -0.18 -0.10
CA SER A 196 19.79 1.26 -0.02
C SER A 196 20.96 2.07 -0.59
N GLN A 197 22.20 1.74 -0.21
CA GLN A 197 23.40 2.41 -0.71
C GLN A 197 23.53 2.31 -2.24
N PHE A 198 23.14 1.17 -2.83
CA PHE A 198 23.10 1.03 -4.28
C PHE A 198 22.14 2.04 -4.92
N PHE A 199 20.90 2.14 -4.45
CA PHE A 199 19.94 3.11 -5.00
C PHE A 199 20.39 4.56 -4.78
N LEU A 200 20.96 4.89 -3.63
CA LEU A 200 21.53 6.22 -3.34
C LEU A 200 22.70 6.56 -4.28
N SER A 201 23.58 5.60 -4.56
CA SER A 201 24.69 5.80 -5.51
C SER A 201 24.22 6.10 -6.94
N GLN A 202 23.03 5.62 -7.28
CA GLN A 202 22.39 5.86 -8.58
C GLN A 202 21.58 7.16 -8.61
N ALA A 203 21.12 7.65 -7.44
CA ALA A 203 20.44 8.92 -7.25
C ALA A 203 21.44 10.10 -7.35
N LYS A 204 22.13 10.23 -8.49
CA LYS A 204 22.98 11.38 -8.77
C LYS A 204 22.14 12.65 -8.91
N ALA A 205 22.73 13.80 -8.59
CA ALA A 205 22.09 15.09 -8.80
C ALA A 205 21.70 15.23 -10.29
N PRO A 206 20.50 15.77 -10.59
CA PRO A 206 20.03 15.92 -11.96
C PRO A 206 21.00 16.79 -12.78
N SER A 207 21.30 16.36 -14.01
CA SER A 207 22.11 17.12 -14.98
C SER A 207 21.45 18.46 -15.32
N VAL A 208 22.25 19.48 -15.65
CA VAL A 208 21.81 20.84 -16.02
C VAL A 208 21.32 20.93 -17.48
N ASP A 209 20.92 19.79 -18.07
CA ASP A 209 20.50 19.71 -19.46
C ASP A 209 18.97 19.90 -19.56
N THR A 210 18.52 21.09 -19.95
CA THR A 210 17.12 21.56 -19.97
C THR A 210 16.09 20.59 -20.61
N GLN A 211 16.50 19.73 -21.55
CA GLN A 211 15.59 18.77 -22.20
C GLN A 211 15.41 17.44 -21.45
N THR A 212 16.33 17.10 -20.52
CA THR A 212 16.31 15.84 -19.76
C THR A 212 16.05 16.07 -18.27
N GLU A 213 16.01 17.33 -17.83
CA GLU A 213 15.86 17.71 -16.43
C GLU A 213 14.62 17.11 -15.74
N LEU A 214 13.44 17.09 -16.39
CA LEU A 214 12.23 16.57 -15.76
C LEU A 214 12.27 15.05 -15.48
N PRO A 215 12.57 14.16 -16.46
CA PRO A 215 12.68 12.73 -16.17
C PRO A 215 13.85 12.39 -15.24
N ASP A 216 14.94 13.18 -15.27
CA ASP A 216 16.06 13.00 -14.34
C ASP A 216 15.66 13.31 -12.89
N VAL A 217 14.90 14.39 -12.66
CA VAL A 217 14.35 14.74 -11.33
C VAL A 217 13.33 13.70 -10.85
N GLN A 218 12.49 13.17 -11.75
CA GLN A 218 11.52 12.12 -11.43
C GLN A 218 12.21 10.79 -11.06
N GLU A 219 13.20 10.38 -11.83
CA GLU A 219 14.03 9.20 -11.52
C GLU A 219 14.73 9.36 -10.15
N HIS A 220 15.30 10.54 -9.90
CA HIS A 220 15.94 10.85 -8.62
C HIS A 220 14.97 10.72 -7.44
N CYS A 221 13.75 11.27 -7.55
CA CYS A 221 12.73 11.14 -6.50
C CYS A 221 12.36 9.67 -6.23
N LEU A 222 12.18 8.87 -7.28
CA LEU A 222 11.85 7.45 -7.16
C LEU A 222 12.97 6.68 -6.44
N LEU A 223 14.23 6.92 -6.83
CA LEU A 223 15.39 6.29 -6.22
C LEU A 223 15.55 6.64 -4.74
N LEU A 224 15.31 7.90 -4.36
CA LEU A 224 15.30 8.31 -2.95
C LEU A 224 14.19 7.60 -2.16
N GLY A 225 12.97 7.49 -2.70
CA GLY A 225 11.88 6.75 -2.07
C GLY A 225 12.19 5.27 -1.87
N ILE A 226 12.72 4.60 -2.89
CA ILE A 226 13.14 3.19 -2.80
C ILE A 226 14.25 3.02 -1.77
N ALA A 227 15.27 3.90 -1.79
CA ALA A 227 16.38 3.84 -0.84
C ALA A 227 15.92 4.00 0.62
N ALA A 228 14.99 4.93 0.87
CA ALA A 228 14.40 5.13 2.19
C ALA A 228 13.57 3.93 2.66
N HIS A 229 12.81 3.30 1.76
CA HIS A 229 12.10 2.06 2.05
C HIS A 229 13.05 0.93 2.48
N TRP A 230 14.21 0.78 1.84
CA TRP A 230 15.19 -0.22 2.27
C TRP A 230 15.84 0.12 3.62
N LEU A 231 16.07 1.41 3.92
CA LEU A 231 16.58 1.81 5.25
C LEU A 231 15.55 1.58 6.36
N SER A 232 14.25 1.73 6.09
CA SER A 232 13.21 1.49 7.09
C SER A 232 13.06 0.02 7.47
N LEU A 233 13.58 -0.92 6.66
CA LEU A 233 13.64 -2.34 6.98
C LEU A 233 14.78 -2.70 7.96
N LEU A 234 15.69 -1.77 8.29
CA LEU A 234 16.74 -1.99 9.28
C LEU A 234 16.17 -1.91 10.70
N ALA A 235 16.71 -2.73 11.60
CA ALA A 235 16.39 -2.71 13.03
C ALA A 235 17.65 -2.39 13.86
N PRO A 236 17.79 -1.18 14.44
CA PRO A 236 16.90 -0.02 14.37
C PRO A 236 17.01 0.78 13.05
N PRO A 237 15.95 1.48 12.61
CA PRO A 237 16.00 2.32 11.43
C PRO A 237 16.80 3.61 11.69
N PRO A 238 17.67 4.05 10.76
CA PRO A 238 18.45 5.27 10.92
C PRO A 238 17.57 6.51 10.64
N VAL A 239 16.97 7.06 11.69
CA VAL A 239 16.03 8.20 11.62
C VAL A 239 16.68 9.43 10.99
N ASP A 240 17.87 9.82 11.44
CA ASP A 240 18.56 11.03 10.95
C ASP A 240 18.86 10.96 9.43
N GLU A 241 19.27 9.78 8.94
CA GLU A 241 19.50 9.56 7.51
C GLU A 241 18.18 9.65 6.74
N LEU A 242 17.11 9.05 7.25
CA LEU A 242 15.78 9.10 6.63
C LEU A 242 15.23 10.53 6.54
N GLU A 243 15.36 11.34 7.60
CA GLU A 243 14.94 12.75 7.59
C GLU A 243 15.71 13.57 6.55
N SER A 244 17.02 13.31 6.43
CA SER A 244 17.84 13.98 5.41
C SER A 244 17.43 13.61 3.98
N LEU A 245 17.05 12.34 3.75
CA LEU A 245 16.55 11.85 2.47
C LEU A 245 15.15 12.39 2.15
N GLU A 246 14.28 12.51 3.16
CA GLU A 246 12.96 13.13 3.01
C GLU A 246 13.12 14.59 2.59
N LYS A 247 14.02 15.34 3.25
CA LYS A 247 14.31 16.73 2.90
C LYS A 247 14.83 16.89 1.47
N THR A 248 15.73 16.01 1.01
CA THR A 248 16.22 16.07 -0.40
C THR A 248 15.13 15.68 -1.40
N LEU A 249 14.28 14.70 -1.07
CA LEU A 249 13.14 14.33 -1.89
C LEU A 249 12.18 15.51 -2.07
N TRP A 250 11.86 16.22 -0.99
CA TRP A 250 10.96 17.37 -1.04
C TRP A 250 11.50 18.54 -1.88
N ARG A 251 12.81 18.84 -1.80
CA ARG A 251 13.45 19.81 -2.71
C ARG A 251 13.28 19.40 -4.17
N ASN A 252 13.49 18.12 -4.49
CA ASN A 252 13.33 17.62 -5.85
C ASN A 252 11.87 17.59 -6.31
N GLN A 253 10.91 17.33 -5.41
CA GLN A 253 9.48 17.41 -5.75
C GLN A 253 9.04 18.85 -6.06
N VAL A 254 9.54 19.83 -5.31
CA VAL A 254 9.31 21.25 -5.60
C VAL A 254 9.91 21.62 -6.95
N ARG A 255 11.17 21.25 -7.20
CA ARG A 255 11.82 21.47 -8.51
C ARG A 255 11.04 20.83 -9.66
N ARG A 256 10.55 19.59 -9.49
CA ARG A 256 9.71 18.89 -10.47
C ARG A 256 8.45 19.71 -10.81
N GLN A 257 7.78 20.24 -9.79
CA GLN A 257 6.56 21.04 -9.97
C GLN A 257 6.85 22.37 -10.66
N VAL A 258 7.95 23.05 -10.31
CA VAL A 258 8.39 24.27 -10.98
C VAL A 258 8.71 24.01 -12.46
N LEU A 259 9.45 22.95 -12.77
CA LEU A 259 9.77 22.55 -14.14
C LEU A 259 8.50 22.21 -14.93
N THR A 260 7.56 21.47 -14.33
CA THR A 260 6.29 21.12 -14.97
C THR A 260 5.48 22.39 -15.30
N ALA A 261 5.39 23.32 -14.35
CA ALA A 261 4.69 24.59 -14.54
C ALA A 261 5.38 25.51 -15.57
N ALA A 262 6.71 25.47 -15.66
CA ALA A 262 7.47 26.21 -16.69
C ALA A 262 7.19 25.64 -18.08
N MET A 263 7.23 24.31 -18.24
CA MET A 263 6.90 23.64 -19.49
C MET A 263 5.45 23.89 -19.95
N GLU A 264 4.49 23.89 -19.01
CA GLU A 264 3.08 24.22 -19.31
C GLU A 264 2.91 25.66 -19.80
N LYS A 265 3.68 26.62 -19.25
CA LYS A 265 3.66 28.02 -19.69
C LYS A 265 4.28 28.21 -21.08
N GLU A 266 5.31 27.43 -21.40
CA GLU A 266 5.96 27.46 -22.72
C GLU A 266 5.14 26.73 -23.80
N SER A 267 4.29 25.77 -23.42
CA SER A 267 3.52 24.93 -24.34
C SER A 267 2.00 25.10 -24.19
N VAL A 268 1.50 26.32 -24.44
CA VAL A 268 0.06 26.66 -24.40
C VAL A 268 -0.79 25.82 -25.39
N PHE A 269 -0.17 25.20 -26.40
CA PHE A 269 -0.83 24.42 -27.45
C PHE A 269 -0.76 22.88 -27.30
N ASN A 270 -0.11 22.35 -26.25
CA ASN A 270 -0.13 20.92 -25.94
C ASN A 270 -0.59 20.73 -24.49
N LEU A 271 -1.88 20.93 -24.22
CA LEU A 271 -2.51 20.36 -23.03
C LEU A 271 -2.87 18.90 -23.37
N PRO A 272 -2.19 17.87 -22.83
CA PRO A 272 -2.81 16.58 -22.77
C PRO A 272 -4.05 16.73 -21.87
N PRO A 273 -5.23 16.21 -22.26
CA PRO A 273 -6.37 16.18 -21.35
C PRO A 273 -6.01 15.39 -20.07
N PRO A 274 -6.65 15.68 -18.92
CA PRO A 274 -6.44 14.96 -17.66
C PRO A 274 -7.00 13.51 -17.68
N SER A 275 -7.18 12.94 -18.87
CA SER A 275 -7.51 11.52 -19.03
C SER A 275 -6.22 10.70 -19.02
N VAL A 276 -5.88 10.18 -17.84
CA VAL A 276 -5.13 8.95 -17.57
C VAL A 276 -4.38 8.41 -18.80
N THR A 277 -3.16 8.91 -19.05
CA THR A 277 -2.20 8.07 -19.74
C THR A 277 -1.84 6.96 -18.74
N SER A 278 -2.01 5.71 -19.16
CA SER A 278 -1.59 4.52 -18.38
C SER A 278 -0.12 4.60 -17.91
N GLU A 279 0.64 5.52 -18.49
CA GLU A 279 2.05 5.85 -18.33
C GLU A 279 2.35 6.58 -17.00
N MET A 280 1.50 7.54 -16.57
CA MET A 280 1.63 8.22 -15.26
C MET A 280 1.29 7.32 -14.07
N ASN A 281 0.41 6.34 -14.29
CA ASN A 281 -0.09 5.48 -13.22
C ASN A 281 1.02 4.65 -12.57
N THR A 282 2.02 4.16 -13.33
CA THR A 282 3.06 3.27 -12.75
C THR A 282 4.03 4.03 -11.83
N TYR A 283 4.48 5.22 -12.25
CA TYR A 283 5.33 6.08 -11.43
C TYR A 283 4.59 6.55 -10.18
N GLU A 284 3.34 7.04 -10.32
CA GLU A 284 2.56 7.53 -9.20
C GLU A 284 2.21 6.44 -8.20
N VAL A 285 1.92 5.22 -8.66
CA VAL A 285 1.68 4.06 -7.78
C VAL A 285 2.93 3.74 -6.97
N LEU A 286 4.11 3.67 -7.59
CA LEU A 286 5.36 3.40 -6.86
C LEU A 286 5.71 4.53 -5.89
N MET A 287 5.49 5.79 -6.26
CA MET A 287 5.71 6.92 -5.35
C MET A 287 4.75 6.90 -4.14
N ARG A 288 3.53 6.38 -4.31
CA ARG A 288 2.60 6.15 -3.17
C ARG A 288 3.04 4.97 -2.31
N GLU A 289 3.53 3.88 -2.93
CA GLU A 289 4.05 2.70 -2.22
C GLU A 289 5.26 3.07 -1.35
N PHE A 290 6.22 3.83 -1.89
CA PHE A 290 7.45 4.24 -1.21
C PHE A 290 7.38 5.64 -0.59
N SER A 291 6.17 6.11 -0.25
CA SER A 291 6.00 7.37 0.45
C SER A 291 6.58 7.30 1.86
N PHE A 292 7.21 8.40 2.30
CA PHE A 292 7.71 8.56 3.65
C PHE A 292 6.59 8.56 4.71
N SER A 293 5.34 8.86 4.32
CA SER A 293 4.14 8.67 5.15
C SER A 293 3.97 7.22 5.65
N ASN A 294 4.43 6.22 4.88
CA ASN A 294 4.28 4.80 5.23
C ASN A 294 5.35 4.33 6.24
N ILE A 295 6.36 5.14 6.52
CA ILE A 295 7.46 4.79 7.43
C ILE A 295 7.06 5.12 8.86
N SER A 296 6.61 4.11 9.60
CA SER A 296 6.17 4.26 11.01
C SER A 296 7.24 4.87 11.92
N ALA A 297 8.52 4.60 11.67
CA ALA A 297 9.64 5.13 12.46
C ALA A 297 9.73 6.67 12.43
N LEU A 298 9.24 7.32 11.37
CA LEU A 298 9.23 8.79 11.23
C LEU A 298 7.94 9.43 11.78
N ASN A 299 6.90 8.64 12.01
CA ASN A 299 5.59 9.12 12.46
C ASN A 299 5.53 9.13 14.00
N THR A 300 6.36 9.96 14.62
CA THR A 300 6.38 10.12 16.08
C THR A 300 5.36 11.17 16.55
N GLU A 301 4.91 11.04 17.81
CA GLU A 301 3.96 11.98 18.43
C GLU A 301 4.52 13.41 18.52
N ARG A 302 5.85 13.58 18.51
CA ARG A 302 6.51 14.91 18.51
C ARG A 302 6.10 15.76 17.31
N PHE A 303 5.95 15.15 16.14
CA PHE A 303 5.54 15.84 14.93
C PHE A 303 4.03 16.13 14.89
N LEU A 304 3.28 15.70 15.89
CA LEU A 304 1.86 16.04 16.06
C LEU A 304 1.63 17.17 17.07
N SER A 305 2.71 17.68 17.69
CA SER A 305 2.67 18.87 18.54
C SER A 305 2.87 20.16 17.72
N VAL A 306 2.34 21.25 18.25
CA VAL A 306 2.59 22.62 17.76
C VAL A 306 4.00 23.09 18.17
N GLU A 307 4.61 22.46 19.18
CA GLU A 307 5.95 22.77 19.64
C GLU A 307 6.99 22.49 18.54
N GLY A 308 7.84 23.48 18.27
CA GLY A 308 8.88 23.42 17.24
C GLY A 308 8.40 23.71 15.81
N LEU A 309 7.17 24.17 15.61
CA LEU A 309 6.77 24.77 14.34
C LEU A 309 7.18 26.25 14.28
N PRO A 310 7.62 26.74 13.11
CA PRO A 310 7.93 28.15 12.93
C PRO A 310 6.68 29.00 13.16
N THR A 311 6.82 30.06 13.95
CA THR A 311 5.76 31.03 14.19
C THR A 311 5.72 32.10 13.10
N PRO A 312 4.57 32.79 12.89
CA PRO A 312 4.47 33.89 11.93
C PRO A 312 5.51 35.00 12.15
N CYS A 313 5.98 35.20 13.39
CA CYS A 313 7.03 36.17 13.71
C CYS A 313 8.42 35.71 13.28
N GLU A 314 8.73 34.42 13.37
CA GLU A 314 10.02 33.85 12.98
C GLU A 314 10.19 33.79 11.46
N GLU A 315 9.11 33.57 10.71
CA GLU A 315 9.13 33.67 9.24
C GLU A 315 9.45 35.08 8.74
N GLN A 316 8.90 36.10 9.42
CA GLN A 316 9.14 37.50 9.07
C GLN A 316 10.58 37.92 9.38
N GLN A 317 11.19 37.35 10.42
CA GLN A 317 12.59 37.59 10.78
C GLN A 317 13.56 36.86 9.83
N GLN A 318 13.26 35.63 9.40
CA GLN A 318 14.07 34.90 8.42
C GLN A 318 14.01 35.55 7.02
N GLN A 319 12.85 36.05 6.60
CA GLN A 319 12.72 36.81 5.35
C GLN A 319 13.53 38.11 5.34
N GLN A 320 13.78 38.71 6.51
CA GLN A 320 14.63 39.90 6.65
C GLN A 320 16.12 39.52 6.72
N GLN A 321 16.49 38.43 7.38
CA GLN A 321 17.88 37.95 7.46
C GLN A 321 18.39 37.35 6.13
N GLU A 322 17.55 36.65 5.36
CA GLU A 322 17.91 36.11 4.03
C GLU A 322 18.10 37.20 2.95
N GLN A 323 17.67 38.45 3.21
CA GLN A 323 17.95 39.59 2.35
C GLN A 323 19.30 40.25 2.64
N GLU A 324 19.87 40.04 3.84
CA GLU A 324 21.18 40.59 4.25
C GLU A 324 22.34 39.59 4.06
N GLU A 325 22.09 38.27 4.16
CA GLU A 325 23.11 37.26 3.88
C GLU A 325 23.18 36.91 2.38
N VAL A 326 24.33 37.23 1.79
CA VAL A 326 24.69 36.89 0.40
C VAL A 326 24.64 35.37 0.19
N ASN A 327 23.64 34.92 -0.57
CA ASN A 327 23.66 33.78 -1.49
C ASN A 327 24.48 32.55 -1.02
N ASP A 328 24.10 31.92 0.08
CA ASP A 328 24.42 30.52 0.28
C ASP A 328 23.26 29.70 -0.33
N GLY A 329 23.53 28.96 -1.41
CA GLY A 329 22.54 28.34 -2.30
C GLY A 329 21.70 27.20 -1.71
N SER A 330 21.38 27.26 -0.42
CA SER A 330 20.68 26.23 0.35
C SER A 330 19.22 26.60 0.70
N GLY A 331 18.83 27.86 0.53
CA GLY A 331 17.47 28.37 0.76
C GLY A 331 16.52 28.17 -0.42
N LEU A 332 15.25 27.87 -0.14
CA LEU A 332 14.20 27.78 -1.18
C LEU A 332 13.86 29.17 -1.71
N SER A 333 13.71 29.29 -3.03
CA SER A 333 13.24 30.49 -3.71
C SER A 333 11.80 30.85 -3.30
N PRO A 334 11.34 32.10 -3.45
CA PRO A 334 9.97 32.48 -3.10
C PRO A 334 8.92 31.75 -3.94
N GLU A 335 9.24 31.35 -5.17
CA GLU A 335 8.37 30.53 -6.02
C GLU A 335 8.33 29.09 -5.52
N GLU A 336 9.47 28.54 -5.12
CA GLU A 336 9.59 27.21 -4.53
C GLU A 336 8.82 27.10 -3.21
N ARG A 337 8.85 28.14 -2.35
CA ARG A 337 8.05 28.19 -1.11
C ARG A 337 6.55 28.15 -1.37
N ARG A 338 6.07 28.85 -2.40
CA ARG A 338 4.64 28.81 -2.79
C ARG A 338 4.23 27.43 -3.29
N VAL A 339 5.06 26.81 -4.13
CA VAL A 339 4.84 25.44 -4.63
C VAL A 339 4.88 24.42 -3.48
N LEU A 340 5.80 24.60 -2.52
CA LEU A 340 5.86 23.77 -1.33
C LEU A 340 4.59 23.90 -0.49
N SER A 341 4.06 25.11 -0.29
CA SER A 341 2.79 25.31 0.41
C SER A 341 1.61 24.60 -0.27
N THR A 342 1.50 24.63 -1.60
CA THR A 342 0.42 23.90 -2.31
C THR A 342 0.59 22.38 -2.24
N LEU A 343 1.83 21.88 -2.20
CA LEU A 343 2.13 20.47 -1.95
C LEU A 343 1.74 20.04 -0.53
N ILE A 344 2.06 20.84 0.49
CA ILE A 344 1.68 20.60 1.89
C ILE A 344 0.15 20.55 2.03
N GLY A 345 -0.58 21.47 1.38
CA GLY A 345 -2.05 21.43 1.35
C GLY A 345 -2.59 20.10 0.82
N ARG A 346 -2.01 19.57 -0.27
CA ARG A 346 -2.39 18.25 -0.80
C ARG A 346 -2.06 17.08 0.14
N LEU A 347 -0.96 17.15 0.89
CA LEU A 347 -0.64 16.14 1.91
C LEU A 347 -1.70 16.13 3.02
N LEU A 348 -2.16 17.31 3.46
CA LEU A 348 -3.21 17.42 4.46
C LEU A 348 -4.54 16.86 3.95
N ASP A 349 -4.90 17.11 2.70
CA ASP A 349 -6.11 16.56 2.09
C ASP A 349 -6.06 15.03 1.97
N ASN A 350 -4.86 14.47 1.79
CA ASN A 350 -4.61 13.03 1.78
C ASN A 350 -4.54 12.41 3.19
N GLY A 351 -4.52 13.21 4.27
CA GLY A 351 -4.43 12.74 5.66
C GLY A 351 -3.01 12.52 6.18
N SER A 352 -1.98 12.86 5.42
CA SER A 352 -0.56 12.69 5.79
C SER A 352 -0.04 13.83 6.70
N VAL A 353 -0.63 13.99 7.88
CA VAL A 353 -0.33 15.11 8.80
C VAL A 353 1.10 15.06 9.34
N HIS A 354 1.63 13.87 9.65
CA HIS A 354 3.01 13.73 10.13
C HIS A 354 4.03 14.23 9.11
N GLU A 355 3.88 13.82 7.85
CA GLU A 355 4.77 14.25 6.76
C GLU A 355 4.66 15.76 6.52
N ALA A 356 3.43 16.30 6.45
CA ALA A 356 3.21 17.74 6.32
C ALA A 356 3.91 18.54 7.45
N SER A 357 3.81 18.04 8.68
CA SER A 357 4.41 18.65 9.88
C SER A 357 5.95 18.56 9.91
N ARG A 358 6.54 17.46 9.41
CA ARG A 358 8.00 17.33 9.23
C ARG A 358 8.52 18.28 8.16
N VAL A 359 7.83 18.37 7.02
CA VAL A 359 8.19 19.26 5.91
C VAL A 359 8.22 20.72 6.36
N CYS A 360 7.21 21.17 7.13
CA CYS A 360 7.21 22.50 7.74
C CYS A 360 8.45 22.74 8.61
N ARG A 361 8.91 21.75 9.39
CA ARG A 361 10.12 21.86 10.23
C ARG A 361 11.41 21.83 9.41
N TYR A 362 11.50 21.01 8.37
CA TYR A 362 12.71 20.91 7.54
C TYR A 362 13.06 22.18 6.80
N PHE A 363 12.04 22.93 6.38
CA PHE A 363 12.17 24.16 5.61
C PHE A 363 11.81 25.41 6.41
N SER A 364 11.55 25.29 7.71
CA SER A 364 11.11 26.39 8.59
C SER A 364 9.96 27.19 7.97
N LEU A 365 9.01 26.50 7.33
CA LEU A 365 7.87 27.11 6.64
C LEU A 365 6.60 27.00 7.49
N TYR A 366 6.00 28.13 7.82
CA TYR A 366 4.70 28.23 8.45
C TYR A 366 3.61 27.97 7.40
N HIS A 367 2.74 27.04 7.73
CA HIS A 367 1.55 26.76 6.94
C HIS A 367 0.32 26.87 7.84
N SER A 368 -0.60 27.79 7.51
CA SER A 368 -1.78 28.05 8.34
C SER A 368 -2.60 26.79 8.60
N ASP A 369 -2.86 25.98 7.57
CA ASP A 369 -3.69 24.76 7.74
C ASP A 369 -2.99 23.68 8.57
N VAL A 370 -1.65 23.55 8.52
CA VAL A 370 -0.91 22.59 9.36
C VAL A 370 -0.99 23.01 10.82
N TRP A 371 -0.83 24.31 11.09
CA TRP A 371 -0.98 24.85 12.44
C TRP A 371 -2.38 24.60 12.99
N VAL A 372 -3.43 24.87 12.20
CA VAL A 372 -4.83 24.64 12.63
C VAL A 372 -5.08 23.17 12.89
N VAL A 373 -4.65 22.27 12.00
CA VAL A 373 -4.78 20.81 12.14
C VAL A 373 -4.14 20.30 13.44
N LEU A 374 -2.94 20.78 13.76
CA LEU A 374 -2.21 20.38 14.97
C LEU A 374 -2.80 21.02 16.22
N ARG A 375 -3.30 22.26 16.12
CA ARG A 375 -4.05 22.93 17.20
C ARG A 375 -5.32 22.16 17.53
N CYS A 376 -6.08 21.72 16.53
CA CYS A 376 -7.26 20.88 16.74
C CYS A 376 -6.91 19.61 17.50
N ARG A 377 -5.81 18.95 17.14
CA ARG A 377 -5.35 17.76 17.86
C ARG A 377 -4.94 18.07 19.29
N GLY A 378 -4.13 19.12 19.52
CA GLY A 378 -3.67 19.50 20.86
C GLY A 378 -4.80 19.95 21.79
N LEU A 379 -5.86 20.57 21.25
CA LEU A 379 -7.09 20.87 21.99
C LEU A 379 -7.83 19.57 22.38
N ALA A 380 -7.93 18.62 21.44
CA ALA A 380 -8.58 17.34 21.69
C ALA A 380 -7.81 16.45 22.67
N SER A 381 -6.48 16.48 22.66
CA SER A 381 -5.63 15.73 23.61
C SER A 381 -5.54 16.37 25.00
N GLY A 382 -6.02 17.61 25.15
CA GLY A 382 -5.92 18.38 26.40
C GLY A 382 -4.53 18.99 26.66
N GLU A 383 -3.62 18.91 25.69
CA GLU A 383 -2.30 19.56 25.74
C GLU A 383 -2.43 21.10 25.63
N LEU A 384 -3.47 21.58 24.93
CA LEU A 384 -3.71 22.99 24.69
C LEU A 384 -5.05 23.42 25.28
N HIS A 385 -5.08 24.61 25.89
CA HIS A 385 -6.31 25.16 26.49
C HIS A 385 -7.10 25.96 25.44
N PRO A 386 -8.46 25.94 25.49
CA PRO A 386 -9.30 26.82 24.68
C PRO A 386 -8.89 28.27 24.88
N ARG A 387 -8.81 29.04 23.80
CA ARG A 387 -8.45 30.46 23.92
C ARG A 387 -9.69 31.23 24.41
N PRO A 388 -9.59 32.10 25.43
CA PRO A 388 -10.72 32.91 25.85
C PRO A 388 -11.14 33.86 24.71
N PRO A 389 -12.45 34.15 24.55
CA PRO A 389 -12.99 34.95 23.44
C PRO A 389 -12.38 36.36 23.28
N GLU A 390 -11.79 36.92 24.34
CA GLU A 390 -11.33 38.31 24.37
C GLU A 390 -9.91 38.55 23.81
N GLU A 391 -9.10 37.51 23.60
CA GLU A 391 -7.77 37.65 22.95
C GLU A 391 -7.81 37.49 21.41
N ALA A 392 -9.01 37.46 20.83
CA ALA A 392 -9.21 37.46 19.39
C ALA A 392 -9.01 38.87 18.81
N SER A 393 -7.78 39.36 18.81
CA SER A 393 -7.43 40.61 18.15
C SER A 393 -7.42 40.42 16.63
N GLU A 394 -8.38 41.10 16.00
CA GLU A 394 -8.52 41.51 14.60
C GLU A 394 -8.89 40.45 13.53
N PRO A 395 -10.11 40.53 12.95
CA PRO A 395 -10.42 39.84 11.70
C PRO A 395 -9.63 40.53 10.58
N VAL A 396 -8.62 39.86 10.03
CA VAL A 396 -8.06 40.27 8.75
C VAL A 396 -9.16 40.10 7.70
N LEU A 397 -9.81 41.21 7.37
CA LEU A 397 -10.71 41.38 6.23
C LEU A 397 -10.01 40.89 4.95
N ARG A 398 -10.18 39.61 4.63
CA ARG A 398 -10.08 39.14 3.24
C ARG A 398 -11.49 39.10 2.70
N SER A 399 -11.83 40.12 1.94
CA SER A 399 -13.03 40.20 1.10
C SER A 399 -13.09 38.98 0.17
N SER A 400 -13.74 37.91 0.62
CA SER A 400 -14.10 36.80 -0.26
C SER A 400 -15.46 37.11 -0.86
N ILE A 401 -15.45 37.50 -2.14
CA ILE A 401 -16.61 37.45 -3.00
C ILE A 401 -17.09 36.00 -3.00
N ALA A 402 -18.30 35.78 -2.48
CA ALA A 402 -18.98 34.50 -2.50
C ALA A 402 -19.08 34.01 -3.96
N SER A 403 -18.20 33.07 -4.33
CA SER A 403 -18.39 32.25 -5.51
C SER A 403 -19.10 30.99 -5.05
N SER A 404 -20.40 30.98 -5.29
CA SER A 404 -21.27 29.82 -5.21
C SER A 404 -20.68 28.68 -6.06
N SER A 405 -20.06 27.71 -5.40
CA SER A 405 -19.72 26.42 -5.99
C SER A 405 -20.54 25.34 -5.29
N SER A 406 -21.20 24.54 -6.12
CA SER A 406 -22.29 23.65 -5.78
C SER A 406 -21.96 22.70 -4.63
N PHE A 407 -22.83 22.71 -3.60
CA PHE A 407 -22.90 21.68 -2.57
C PHE A 407 -23.01 20.30 -3.22
N SER A 408 -21.91 19.56 -3.26
CA SER A 408 -21.95 18.11 -3.41
C SER A 408 -22.06 17.53 -2.00
N SER A 409 -23.28 17.09 -1.70
CA SER A 409 -23.78 16.44 -0.49
C SER A 409 -22.75 15.70 0.37
N LEU A 410 -22.15 16.39 1.35
CA LEU A 410 -21.39 15.81 2.46
C LEU A 410 -21.76 16.46 3.80
N SER A 411 -23.06 16.68 4.01
CA SER A 411 -23.60 17.06 5.30
C SER A 411 -23.61 15.83 6.21
N LEU A 412 -22.55 15.67 7.00
CA LEU A 412 -22.60 14.84 8.20
C LEU A 412 -23.79 15.36 9.02
N ALA A 413 -24.78 14.52 9.29
CA ALA A 413 -25.95 14.93 10.05
C ALA A 413 -25.48 15.45 11.42
N MET A 414 -25.50 16.78 11.55
CA MET A 414 -25.17 17.52 12.77
C MET A 414 -25.93 16.89 13.94
N PHE A 415 -25.19 16.43 14.94
CA PHE A 415 -25.76 16.12 16.24
C PHE A 415 -26.06 17.46 16.93
N PRO A 416 -27.21 17.62 17.62
CA PRO A 416 -27.33 18.65 18.65
C PRO A 416 -26.38 18.24 19.78
N LEU A 417 -25.26 18.95 19.92
CA LEU A 417 -24.31 18.75 21.00
C LEU A 417 -24.65 19.66 22.19
N PRO A 418 -24.27 19.29 23.43
CA PRO A 418 -24.45 20.15 24.59
C PRO A 418 -23.72 21.48 24.35
N GLU A 419 -24.41 22.60 24.58
CA GLU A 419 -23.88 23.96 24.36
C GLU A 419 -22.75 24.33 25.34
N ASP A 420 -22.31 23.42 26.21
CA ASP A 420 -21.45 23.68 27.38
C ASP A 420 -19.96 23.30 27.19
N ASP A 421 -19.51 22.90 25.99
CA ASP A 421 -18.14 22.40 25.77
C ASP A 421 -17.28 23.34 24.92
N ASP A 422 -16.54 24.22 25.59
CA ASP A 422 -15.64 25.22 24.98
C ASP A 422 -14.65 24.63 23.96
N VAL A 423 -14.23 23.37 24.16
CA VAL A 423 -13.28 22.68 23.26
C VAL A 423 -13.96 22.37 21.92
N VAL A 424 -15.22 21.93 21.91
CA VAL A 424 -15.96 21.61 20.68
C VAL A 424 -16.26 22.87 19.89
N VAL A 425 -16.65 23.96 20.56
CA VAL A 425 -16.90 25.26 19.92
C VAL A 425 -15.63 25.78 19.23
N GLU A 426 -14.50 25.71 19.92
CA GLU A 426 -13.22 26.15 19.38
C GLU A 426 -12.73 25.24 18.22
N LEU A 427 -12.93 23.92 18.31
CA LEU A 427 -12.67 22.99 17.20
C LEU A 427 -13.52 23.30 15.97
N GLN A 428 -14.80 23.65 16.15
CA GLN A 428 -15.69 24.02 15.07
C GLN A 428 -15.24 25.34 14.40
N ARG A 429 -14.83 26.34 15.21
CA ARG A 429 -14.29 27.61 14.72
C ARG A 429 -13.02 27.42 13.89
N LEU A 430 -12.15 26.51 14.31
CA LEU A 430 -10.93 26.16 13.60
C LEU A 430 -11.20 25.38 12.30
N LEU A 431 -12.22 24.51 12.29
CA LEU A 431 -12.70 23.82 11.09
C LEU A 431 -13.13 24.79 9.98
N ASP A 432 -13.79 25.88 10.35
CA ASP A 432 -14.22 26.92 9.39
C ASP A 432 -13.06 27.72 8.80
N GLN A 433 -11.87 27.67 9.43
CA GLN A 433 -10.66 28.36 8.98
C GLN A 433 -9.75 27.51 8.09
N CYS A 434 -9.87 26.17 8.17
CA CYS A 434 -9.07 25.23 7.37
C CYS A 434 -9.48 25.24 5.90
N ARG A 435 -8.52 25.52 5.00
CA ARG A 435 -8.72 25.32 3.55
C ARG A 435 -8.41 23.89 3.13
N HIS A 436 -7.31 23.34 3.66
CA HIS A 436 -6.87 21.97 3.43
C HIS A 436 -6.89 21.16 4.74
N GLY A 437 -7.10 19.83 4.65
CA GLY A 437 -7.10 18.94 5.83
C GLY A 437 -8.40 18.92 6.66
N ASN A 438 -9.50 19.45 6.09
CA ASN A 438 -10.81 19.48 6.76
C ASN A 438 -11.28 18.08 7.20
N ASN A 439 -10.98 17.05 6.40
CA ASN A 439 -11.28 15.65 6.74
C ASN A 439 -10.57 15.20 8.03
N TYR A 440 -9.30 15.56 8.20
CA TYR A 440 -8.57 15.22 9.41
C TYR A 440 -9.10 15.97 10.63
N CYS A 441 -9.41 17.27 10.50
CA CYS A 441 -10.04 18.02 11.60
C CYS A 441 -11.41 17.42 11.99
N LYS A 442 -12.21 16.97 11.01
CA LYS A 442 -13.47 16.23 11.26
C LYS A 442 -13.22 14.89 11.96
N GLN A 443 -12.16 14.16 11.58
CA GLN A 443 -11.75 12.93 12.27
C GLN A 443 -11.41 13.21 13.73
N VAL A 444 -10.59 14.23 14.01
CA VAL A 444 -10.24 14.65 15.37
C VAL A 444 -11.47 15.01 16.17
N LEU A 445 -12.39 15.81 15.61
CA LEU A 445 -13.66 16.17 16.27
C LEU A 445 -14.50 14.92 16.59
N SER A 446 -14.63 13.99 15.64
CA SER A 446 -15.39 12.76 15.84
C SER A 446 -14.77 11.86 16.92
N LEU A 447 -13.43 11.75 16.94
CA LEU A 447 -12.69 10.98 17.95
C LEU A 447 -12.78 11.61 19.33
N TYR A 448 -12.75 12.95 19.40
CA TYR A 448 -12.92 13.67 20.66
C TYR A 448 -14.31 13.45 21.27
N GLN A 449 -15.36 13.58 20.46
CA GLN A 449 -16.74 13.31 20.89
C GLN A 449 -16.90 11.86 21.37
N LEU A 450 -16.34 10.89 20.64
CA LEU A 450 -16.32 9.48 21.06
C LEU A 450 -15.55 9.26 22.36
N SER A 451 -14.41 9.93 22.55
CA SER A 451 -13.60 9.78 23.76
C SER A 451 -14.35 10.22 25.02
N LYS A 452 -15.12 11.31 24.94
CA LYS A 452 -15.97 11.80 26.04
C LYS A 452 -17.08 10.81 26.40
N GLU A 453 -17.66 10.18 25.38
CA GLU A 453 -18.76 9.23 25.56
C GLU A 453 -18.31 7.87 26.08
N LEU A 454 -17.14 7.40 25.66
CA LEU A 454 -16.51 6.18 26.16
C LEU A 454 -15.81 6.37 27.52
N GLN A 455 -15.82 7.59 28.08
CA GLN A 455 -15.11 7.97 29.32
C GLN A 455 -13.61 7.61 29.28
N SER A 456 -13.02 7.68 28.08
CA SER A 456 -11.62 7.36 27.81
C SER A 456 -10.86 8.61 27.38
N SER A 457 -9.53 8.65 27.56
CA SER A 457 -8.76 9.80 27.07
C SER A 457 -8.64 9.78 25.55
N PHE A 458 -8.66 10.95 24.91
CA PHE A 458 -8.50 11.09 23.45
C PHE A 458 -7.24 10.36 22.94
N SER A 459 -6.13 10.45 23.69
CA SER A 459 -4.87 9.78 23.34
C SER A 459 -4.95 8.24 23.38
N GLN A 460 -5.81 7.66 24.21
CA GLN A 460 -6.06 6.21 24.21
C GLN A 460 -6.83 5.81 22.96
N VAL A 461 -7.92 6.53 22.65
CA VAL A 461 -8.77 6.25 21.47
C VAL A 461 -7.99 6.44 20.16
N CYS A 462 -7.09 7.42 20.08
CA CYS A 462 -6.25 7.62 18.89
C CYS A 462 -5.18 6.55 18.68
N ARG A 463 -4.78 5.81 19.72
CA ARG A 463 -3.77 4.74 19.63
C ARG A 463 -4.38 3.38 19.30
N GLU A 464 -5.66 3.21 19.57
CA GLU A 464 -6.39 2.00 19.21
C GLU A 464 -6.64 1.93 17.70
N GLU A 465 -6.67 0.70 17.17
CA GLU A 465 -7.07 0.52 15.78
C GLU A 465 -8.53 0.98 15.61
N PRO A 466 -8.88 1.67 14.51
CA PRO A 466 -10.25 2.13 14.27
C PRO A 466 -11.30 1.00 14.36
N ARG A 467 -10.89 -0.24 14.07
CA ARG A 467 -11.70 -1.45 14.28
C ARG A 467 -12.05 -1.66 15.75
N SER A 468 -11.07 -1.59 16.65
CA SER A 468 -11.25 -1.75 18.10
C SER A 468 -12.19 -0.69 18.65
N VAL A 469 -11.98 0.57 18.29
CA VAL A 469 -12.83 1.70 18.72
C VAL A 469 -14.27 1.50 18.26
N LEU A 470 -14.47 1.03 17.03
CA LEU A 470 -15.80 0.73 16.50
C LEU A 470 -16.45 -0.47 17.20
N GLU A 471 -15.71 -1.53 17.50
CA GLU A 471 -16.21 -2.67 18.29
C GLU A 471 -16.60 -2.22 19.71
N MET A 472 -15.78 -1.42 20.38
CA MET A 472 -16.07 -0.83 21.69
C MET A 472 -17.33 0.05 21.65
N LEU A 473 -17.50 0.85 20.61
CA LEU A 473 -18.69 1.69 20.41
C LEU A 473 -19.96 0.85 20.19
N LEU A 474 -19.85 -0.25 19.43
CA LEU A 474 -20.99 -1.13 19.12
C LEU A 474 -21.40 -2.01 20.30
N LEU A 475 -20.44 -2.37 21.16
CA LEU A 475 -20.67 -3.14 22.39
C LEU A 475 -21.12 -2.26 23.57
N SER A 476 -20.97 -0.93 23.46
CA SER A 476 -21.39 0.02 24.49
C SER A 476 -22.93 0.15 24.57
N ASP A 477 -23.45 0.40 25.76
CA ASP A 477 -24.91 0.54 26.04
C ASP A 477 -25.47 1.95 25.78
N GLN A 478 -24.75 2.77 25.01
CA GLN A 478 -25.12 4.18 24.78
C GLN A 478 -26.28 4.34 23.78
N PRO A 479 -27.17 5.34 23.99
CA PRO A 479 -28.17 5.72 23.00
C PRO A 479 -27.48 6.25 21.73
N GLU A 480 -28.09 6.00 20.56
CA GLU A 480 -27.57 6.42 19.24
C GLU A 480 -26.20 5.82 18.84
N ARG A 481 -25.71 4.77 19.52
CA ARG A 481 -24.40 4.13 19.24
C ARG A 481 -24.17 3.78 17.77
N PHE A 482 -25.21 3.33 17.06
CA PHE A 482 -25.11 2.95 15.65
C PHE A 482 -25.07 4.15 14.70
N ARG A 483 -25.77 5.25 15.04
CA ARG A 483 -25.69 6.51 14.29
C ARG A 483 -24.31 7.14 14.43
N LYS A 484 -23.71 7.02 15.62
CA LYS A 484 -22.34 7.46 15.88
C LYS A 484 -21.31 6.55 15.22
N ALA A 485 -21.55 5.23 15.20
CA ALA A 485 -20.75 4.28 14.43
C ALA A 485 -20.77 4.63 12.93
N GLN A 486 -21.93 4.99 12.37
CA GLN A 486 -22.04 5.48 10.99
C GLN A 486 -21.22 6.76 10.76
N ALA A 487 -21.30 7.74 11.68
CA ALA A 487 -20.49 8.96 11.58
C ALA A 487 -18.99 8.68 11.66
N PHE A 488 -18.58 7.76 12.55
CA PHE A 488 -17.20 7.32 12.71
C PHE A 488 -16.67 6.59 11.46
N ILE A 489 -17.44 5.64 10.91
CA ILE A 489 -17.07 4.93 9.67
C ILE A 489 -16.85 5.92 8.52
N ARG A 490 -17.72 6.92 8.40
CA ARG A 490 -17.62 7.99 7.38
C ARG A 490 -16.41 8.90 7.61
N ALA A 491 -16.12 9.27 8.86
CA ALA A 491 -15.00 10.14 9.19
C ALA A 491 -13.65 9.43 9.00
N GLN A 492 -13.52 8.19 9.45
CA GLN A 492 -12.28 7.41 9.40
C GLN A 492 -11.99 6.78 8.03
N GLY A 493 -12.96 6.75 7.11
CA GLY A 493 -12.77 6.21 5.76
C GLY A 493 -12.39 4.73 5.75
N LEU A 494 -13.02 3.92 6.63
CA LEU A 494 -12.68 2.51 6.80
C LEU A 494 -12.87 1.71 5.50
N SER A 495 -11.97 0.74 5.26
CA SER A 495 -12.07 -0.13 4.11
C SER A 495 -13.36 -0.97 4.14
N ALA A 496 -13.92 -1.19 2.95
CA ALA A 496 -15.15 -1.95 2.78
C ALA A 496 -15.09 -3.33 3.45
N ASP A 497 -13.97 -4.04 3.36
CA ASP A 497 -13.86 -5.38 3.93
C ASP A 497 -13.91 -5.35 5.47
N THR A 498 -13.30 -4.34 6.08
CA THR A 498 -13.34 -4.12 7.53
C THR A 498 -14.75 -3.77 7.99
N VAL A 499 -15.43 -2.86 7.27
CA VAL A 499 -16.81 -2.49 7.55
C VAL A 499 -17.75 -3.69 7.36
N ALA A 500 -17.54 -4.55 6.36
CA ALA A 500 -18.36 -5.73 6.10
C ALA A 500 -18.25 -6.77 7.21
N GLN A 501 -17.04 -7.04 7.70
CA GLN A 501 -16.82 -7.94 8.82
C GLN A 501 -17.44 -7.41 10.12
N LEU A 502 -17.29 -6.11 10.38
CA LEU A 502 -17.82 -5.46 11.58
C LEU A 502 -19.34 -5.31 11.59
N VAL A 503 -19.94 -4.99 10.45
CA VAL A 503 -21.41 -4.97 10.32
C VAL A 503 -21.96 -6.39 10.47
N SER A 504 -21.28 -7.40 9.93
CA SER A 504 -21.68 -8.79 10.12
C SER A 504 -21.61 -9.23 11.57
N SER A 505 -20.57 -8.85 12.32
CA SER A 505 -20.45 -9.18 13.75
C SER A 505 -21.44 -8.40 14.61
N ALA A 506 -21.66 -7.12 14.32
CA ALA A 506 -22.63 -6.27 15.03
C ALA A 506 -24.08 -6.72 14.80
N VAL A 507 -24.43 -7.07 13.55
CA VAL A 507 -25.72 -7.66 13.21
C VAL A 507 -25.87 -9.03 13.87
N ALA A 508 -24.85 -9.89 13.86
CA ALA A 508 -24.90 -11.17 14.56
C ALA A 508 -25.08 -11.00 16.09
N TYR A 509 -24.37 -10.06 16.71
CA TYR A 509 -24.47 -9.77 18.13
C TYR A 509 -25.84 -9.22 18.54
N THR A 510 -26.38 -8.27 17.77
CA THR A 510 -27.72 -7.70 18.01
C THR A 510 -28.85 -8.69 17.75
N LEU A 511 -28.67 -9.63 16.81
CA LEU A 511 -29.63 -10.73 16.58
C LEU A 511 -29.64 -11.75 17.72
N LEU A 512 -28.51 -11.95 18.41
CA LEU A 512 -28.38 -12.85 19.55
C LEU A 512 -28.84 -12.21 20.87
N ALA A 513 -28.61 -10.90 21.05
CA ALA A 513 -29.08 -10.11 22.19
C ALA A 513 -30.59 -9.82 22.08
N SER A 514 -31.38 -10.87 22.32
CA SER A 514 -32.83 -10.91 22.17
C SER A 514 -33.56 -10.03 23.21
N SER A 515 -33.50 -8.69 23.10
CA SER A 515 -34.38 -7.77 23.87
C SER A 515 -34.27 -6.26 23.52
N THR A 516 -33.80 -5.84 22.34
CA THR A 516 -33.78 -4.39 22.03
C THR A 516 -35.08 -3.92 21.39
N GLN A 517 -35.85 -3.12 22.13
CA GLN A 517 -37.08 -2.45 21.67
C GLN A 517 -36.84 -1.42 20.54
N ASP A 518 -35.59 -1.05 20.25
CA ASP A 518 -35.24 -0.06 19.22
C ASP A 518 -34.49 -0.68 18.02
N LEU A 519 -35.23 -0.99 16.95
CA LEU A 519 -34.70 -1.52 15.67
C LEU A 519 -34.25 -0.41 14.70
N GLN A 520 -34.58 0.84 14.98
CA GLN A 520 -34.22 2.00 14.14
C GLN A 520 -32.70 2.14 13.89
N PRO A 521 -31.83 1.99 14.91
CA PRO A 521 -30.40 2.17 14.72
C PRO A 521 -29.77 1.07 13.84
N VAL A 522 -30.29 -0.16 13.88
CA VAL A 522 -29.84 -1.28 13.04
C VAL A 522 -30.15 -1.00 11.57
N VAL A 523 -31.33 -0.42 11.29
CA VAL A 523 -31.71 0.01 9.94
C VAL A 523 -30.73 1.06 9.40
N GLU A 524 -30.37 2.06 10.21
CA GLU A 524 -29.41 3.10 9.80
C GLU A 524 -28.00 2.53 9.58
N LEU A 525 -27.56 1.57 10.39
CA LEU A 525 -26.27 0.89 10.19
C LEU A 525 -26.23 0.14 8.84
N LEU A 526 -27.29 -0.58 8.48
CA LEU A 526 -27.36 -1.29 7.19
C LEU A 526 -27.34 -0.32 6.01
N ILE A 527 -28.02 0.82 6.12
CA ILE A 527 -27.98 1.88 5.09
C ILE A 527 -26.55 2.43 4.98
N ALA A 528 -25.89 2.74 6.09
CA ALA A 528 -24.51 3.22 6.10
C ALA A 528 -23.53 2.22 5.45
N ALA A 529 -23.67 0.95 5.80
CA ALA A 529 -22.83 -0.12 5.27
C ALA A 529 -23.01 -0.23 3.74
N HIS A 530 -24.26 -0.14 3.27
CA HIS A 530 -24.56 -0.14 1.84
C HIS A 530 -23.95 1.07 1.11
N ASP A 531 -24.04 2.28 1.68
CA ASP A 531 -23.40 3.48 1.11
C ASP A 531 -21.88 3.25 0.96
N CYS A 532 -21.23 2.75 2.01
CA CYS A 532 -19.79 2.45 2.01
C CYS A 532 -19.41 1.40 0.95
N PHE A 533 -20.18 0.30 0.83
CA PHE A 533 -19.90 -0.72 -0.18
C PHE A 533 -20.20 -0.25 -1.60
N SER A 534 -21.19 0.63 -1.76
CA SER A 534 -21.50 1.24 -3.06
C SER A 534 -20.39 2.19 -3.52
N LEU A 535 -19.81 2.98 -2.61
CA LEU A 535 -18.68 3.87 -2.90
C LEU A 535 -17.40 3.10 -3.27
N THR A 536 -17.19 1.95 -2.67
CA THR A 536 -15.99 1.12 -2.86
C THR A 536 -16.19 0.03 -3.92
N CYS A 537 -17.36 -0.02 -4.57
CA CYS A 537 -17.74 -1.05 -5.54
C CYS A 537 -17.63 -2.50 -5.01
N ASN A 538 -17.80 -2.70 -3.70
CA ASN A 538 -17.71 -4.03 -3.08
C ASN A 538 -19.03 -4.80 -3.25
N MET A 539 -19.10 -5.62 -4.28
CA MET A 539 -20.30 -6.41 -4.61
C MET A 539 -20.64 -7.44 -3.53
N GLU A 540 -19.65 -8.06 -2.90
CA GLU A 540 -19.87 -9.05 -1.85
C GLU A 540 -20.48 -8.41 -0.58
N GLY A 541 -19.95 -7.25 -0.19
CA GLY A 541 -20.49 -6.44 0.91
C GLY A 541 -21.94 -6.03 0.65
N ILE A 542 -22.25 -5.57 -0.57
CA ILE A 542 -23.64 -5.22 -0.96
C ILE A 542 -24.58 -6.42 -0.81
N VAL A 543 -24.19 -7.60 -1.30
CA VAL A 543 -25.00 -8.82 -1.19
C VAL A 543 -25.27 -9.18 0.27
N ARG A 544 -24.25 -9.10 1.14
CA ARG A 544 -24.40 -9.37 2.58
C ARG A 544 -25.36 -8.38 3.26
N VAL A 545 -25.27 -7.09 2.93
CA VAL A 545 -26.20 -6.07 3.45
C VAL A 545 -27.63 -6.35 2.99
N LEU A 546 -27.84 -6.71 1.72
CA LEU A 546 -29.16 -7.05 1.20
C LEU A 546 -29.75 -8.31 1.85
N GLN A 547 -28.92 -9.32 2.12
CA GLN A 547 -29.33 -10.52 2.86
C GLN A 547 -29.72 -10.17 4.30
N GLY A 548 -28.91 -9.36 4.99
CA GLY A 548 -29.20 -8.87 6.35
C GLY A 548 -30.48 -8.04 6.40
N ALA A 549 -30.67 -7.12 5.45
CA ALA A 549 -31.88 -6.31 5.30
C ALA A 549 -33.13 -7.18 5.08
N ARG A 550 -33.03 -8.23 4.27
CA ARG A 550 -34.14 -9.18 4.03
C ARG A 550 -34.50 -9.94 5.30
N HIS A 551 -33.50 -10.47 6.00
CA HIS A 551 -33.73 -11.17 7.26
C HIS A 551 -34.38 -10.25 8.30
N LEU A 552 -33.82 -9.04 8.51
CA LEU A 552 -34.35 -8.03 9.44
C LEU A 552 -35.82 -7.68 9.12
N SER A 553 -36.13 -7.53 7.83
CA SER A 553 -37.48 -7.19 7.36
C SER A 553 -38.51 -8.27 7.70
N HIS A 554 -38.18 -9.54 7.48
CA HIS A 554 -39.11 -10.66 7.70
C HIS A 554 -39.18 -11.13 9.15
N ALA A 555 -38.05 -11.15 9.87
CA ALA A 555 -37.98 -11.71 11.21
C ALA A 555 -38.39 -10.71 12.30
N TYR A 556 -38.20 -9.40 12.09
CA TYR A 556 -38.39 -8.39 13.14
C TYR A 556 -39.30 -7.22 12.71
N LEU A 557 -39.02 -6.56 11.58
CA LEU A 557 -39.73 -5.32 11.22
C LEU A 557 -41.19 -5.55 10.83
N ALA A 558 -41.48 -6.57 10.01
CA ALA A 558 -42.86 -6.89 9.62
C ALA A 558 -43.68 -7.50 10.77
N PRO A 559 -43.17 -8.49 11.54
CA PRO A 559 -43.90 -9.03 12.70
C PRO A 559 -44.10 -8.01 13.82
N GLY A 560 -43.17 -7.07 13.99
CA GLY A 560 -43.27 -6.00 14.98
C GLY A 560 -44.07 -4.77 14.51
N GLU A 561 -44.69 -4.79 13.33
CA GLU A 561 -45.43 -3.65 12.75
C GLU A 561 -44.60 -2.34 12.55
N HIS A 562 -43.27 -2.43 12.49
CA HIS A 562 -42.35 -1.29 12.35
C HIS A 562 -42.20 -0.87 10.87
N TYR A 563 -43.31 -0.62 10.19
CA TYR A 563 -43.30 -0.38 8.74
C TYR A 563 -42.69 0.96 8.31
N SER A 564 -42.63 1.96 9.21
CA SER A 564 -41.91 3.22 8.94
C SER A 564 -40.41 2.98 8.76
N LEU A 565 -39.84 2.09 9.58
CA LEU A 565 -38.44 1.65 9.49
C LEU A 565 -38.19 0.79 8.26
N LEU A 566 -39.16 -0.03 7.86
CA LEU A 566 -39.10 -0.80 6.62
C LEU A 566 -39.02 0.11 5.38
N VAL A 567 -39.83 1.17 5.35
CA VAL A 567 -39.77 2.20 4.30
C VAL A 567 -38.45 2.97 4.37
N ARG A 568 -37.92 3.26 5.57
CA ARG A 568 -36.60 3.90 5.74
C ARG A 568 -35.46 3.04 5.20
N LEU A 569 -35.45 1.74 5.50
CA LEU A 569 -34.48 0.78 5.00
C LEU A 569 -34.48 0.73 3.46
N LEU A 570 -35.67 0.59 2.86
CA LEU A 570 -35.83 0.55 1.41
C LEU A 570 -35.34 1.84 0.72
N THR A 571 -35.79 2.99 1.22
CA THR A 571 -35.41 4.30 0.65
C THR A 571 -33.95 4.65 0.88
N GLY A 572 -33.35 4.19 1.99
CA GLY A 572 -31.93 4.38 2.27
C GLY A 572 -31.01 3.56 1.38
N ILE A 573 -31.34 2.29 1.15
CA ILE A 573 -30.55 1.41 0.26
C ILE A 573 -30.76 1.76 -1.21
N GLY A 574 -31.96 2.19 -1.61
CA GLY A 574 -32.25 2.66 -2.97
C GLY A 574 -32.18 1.60 -4.09
N ARG A 575 -31.87 0.34 -3.76
CA ARG A 575 -31.85 -0.80 -4.71
C ARG A 575 -33.23 -1.46 -4.80
N TYR A 576 -34.21 -0.70 -5.29
CA TYR A 576 -35.63 -1.09 -5.30
C TYR A 576 -35.92 -2.42 -6.03
N ASN A 577 -35.16 -2.74 -7.08
CA ASN A 577 -35.33 -3.99 -7.84
C ASN A 577 -34.89 -5.24 -7.05
N GLU A 578 -33.92 -5.10 -6.15
CA GLU A 578 -33.38 -6.20 -5.33
C GLU A 578 -34.17 -6.36 -4.02
N MET A 579 -34.93 -5.32 -3.63
CA MET A 579 -35.72 -5.25 -2.41
C MET A 579 -37.24 -5.30 -2.65
N THR A 580 -37.68 -5.94 -3.73
CA THR A 580 -39.12 -6.07 -4.07
C THR A 580 -39.92 -6.78 -2.98
N TYR A 581 -39.29 -7.64 -2.17
CA TYR A 581 -39.91 -8.28 -1.01
C TYR A 581 -40.48 -7.28 0.01
N VAL A 582 -39.93 -6.06 0.09
CA VAL A 582 -40.47 -4.98 0.92
C VAL A 582 -41.83 -4.50 0.38
N PHE A 583 -41.98 -4.43 -0.95
CA PHE A 583 -43.27 -4.13 -1.57
C PHE A 583 -44.30 -5.22 -1.28
N ASP A 584 -43.90 -6.49 -1.33
CA ASP A 584 -44.76 -7.62 -0.97
C ASP A 584 -45.22 -7.51 0.49
N LEU A 585 -44.29 -7.25 1.42
CA LEU A 585 -44.59 -7.09 2.86
C LEU A 585 -45.54 -5.92 3.12
N LEU A 586 -45.33 -4.77 2.49
CA LEU A 586 -46.21 -3.60 2.66
C LEU A 586 -47.58 -3.82 2.00
N HIS A 587 -47.62 -4.56 0.90
CA HIS A 587 -48.87 -4.90 0.21
C HIS A 587 -49.72 -5.87 1.03
N GLN A 588 -49.12 -6.97 1.51
CA GLN A 588 -49.81 -8.00 2.31
C GLN A 588 -50.39 -7.44 3.62
N ASN A 589 -49.76 -6.40 4.19
CA ASN A 589 -50.21 -5.76 5.43
C ASN A 589 -51.04 -4.49 5.20
N HIS A 590 -51.53 -4.22 3.98
CA HIS A 590 -52.36 -3.05 3.64
C HIS A 590 -51.70 -1.68 3.93
N ARG A 591 -50.36 -1.58 3.94
CA ARG A 591 -49.60 -0.35 4.26
C ARG A 591 -48.83 0.24 3.08
N PHE A 592 -49.24 -0.11 1.86
CA PHE A 592 -48.60 0.32 0.61
C PHE A 592 -48.49 1.86 0.46
N GLU A 593 -49.45 2.61 1.01
CA GLU A 593 -49.50 4.09 0.93
C GLU A 593 -48.29 4.80 1.53
N MET A 594 -47.59 4.17 2.49
CA MET A 594 -46.46 4.80 3.17
C MET A 594 -45.26 5.00 2.24
N LEU A 595 -45.14 4.21 1.17
CA LEU A 595 -44.16 4.42 0.10
C LEU A 595 -44.44 5.70 -0.68
N LEU A 596 -45.73 6.05 -0.81
CA LEU A 596 -46.20 7.20 -1.59
C LEU A 596 -46.10 8.51 -0.80
N ARG A 597 -46.29 8.48 0.53
CA ARG A 597 -46.16 9.66 1.40
C ARG A 597 -44.73 10.21 1.45
N LYS A 598 -43.73 9.35 1.32
CA LYS A 598 -42.31 9.73 1.45
C LYS A 598 -41.72 10.40 0.19
N LYS A 599 -42.48 10.49 -0.90
CA LYS A 599 -42.07 11.17 -2.15
C LYS A 599 -41.69 12.64 -1.93
N VAL A 600 -42.25 13.29 -0.90
CA VAL A 600 -42.04 14.71 -0.61
C VAL A 600 -40.58 15.02 -0.22
N ASP A 601 -39.84 14.03 0.31
CA ASP A 601 -38.50 14.22 0.88
C ASP A 601 -37.36 13.60 0.04
N MET A 602 -37.62 13.12 -1.19
CA MET A 602 -36.65 12.37 -2.00
C MET A 602 -36.01 13.18 -3.13
N ASP A 603 -34.71 12.97 -3.35
CA ASP A 603 -33.96 13.53 -4.49
C ASP A 603 -34.57 13.11 -5.84
N ARG A 604 -34.52 14.01 -6.84
CA ARG A 604 -35.12 13.79 -8.18
C ARG A 604 -34.70 12.47 -8.84
N GLY A 605 -33.44 12.03 -8.63
CA GLY A 605 -32.91 10.79 -9.18
C GLY A 605 -33.38 9.51 -8.47
N GLN A 606 -33.59 9.55 -7.15
CA GLN A 606 -34.13 8.40 -6.41
C GLN A 606 -35.66 8.28 -6.58
N CYS A 607 -36.33 9.41 -6.77
CA CYS A 607 -37.76 9.45 -7.06
C CYS A 607 -38.10 8.80 -8.41
N SER A 608 -37.25 8.97 -9.43
CA SER A 608 -37.45 8.34 -10.74
C SER A 608 -37.18 6.82 -10.72
N SER A 609 -36.18 6.35 -9.98
CA SER A 609 -35.90 4.91 -9.84
C SER A 609 -36.94 4.18 -8.98
N LEU A 610 -37.48 4.83 -7.94
CA LEU A 610 -38.62 4.30 -7.19
C LEU A 610 -39.88 4.21 -8.07
N LYS A 611 -40.15 5.24 -8.88
CA LYS A 611 -41.27 5.26 -9.83
C LYS A 611 -41.22 4.06 -10.78
N THR A 612 -40.08 3.82 -11.42
CA THR A 612 -39.95 2.71 -12.38
C THR A 612 -40.10 1.36 -11.69
N ALA A 613 -39.46 1.15 -10.54
CA ALA A 613 -39.55 -0.09 -9.79
C ALA A 613 -40.99 -0.39 -9.31
N LEU A 614 -41.74 0.62 -8.84
CA LEU A 614 -43.13 0.46 -8.42
C LEU A 614 -44.06 0.12 -9.59
N LEU A 615 -43.88 0.77 -10.74
CA LEU A 615 -44.67 0.46 -11.94
C LEU A 615 -44.39 -0.94 -12.46
N ASP A 616 -43.12 -1.36 -12.48
CA ASP A 616 -42.74 -2.71 -12.87
C ASP A 616 -43.28 -3.76 -11.87
N TYR A 617 -43.25 -3.47 -10.57
CA TYR A 617 -43.83 -4.33 -9.54
C TYR A 617 -45.34 -4.48 -9.72
N ILE A 618 -46.08 -3.38 -9.91
CA ILE A 618 -47.54 -3.44 -10.12
C ILE A 618 -47.88 -4.20 -11.40
N LYS A 619 -47.16 -3.97 -12.50
CA LYS A 619 -47.38 -4.70 -13.76
C LYS A 619 -47.16 -6.21 -13.63
N ARG A 620 -46.17 -6.64 -12.83
CA ARG A 620 -45.81 -8.05 -12.68
C ARG A 620 -46.66 -8.77 -11.64
N CYS A 621 -46.84 -8.16 -10.47
CA CYS A 621 -47.42 -8.81 -9.30
C CYS A 621 -48.90 -8.45 -9.09
N LEU A 622 -49.37 -7.32 -9.64
CA LEU A 622 -50.71 -6.77 -9.40
C LEU A 622 -51.42 -6.27 -10.68
N PRO A 623 -51.49 -7.08 -11.76
CA PRO A 623 -52.01 -6.62 -13.04
C PRO A 623 -53.49 -6.24 -13.04
N ALA A 624 -54.27 -6.74 -12.07
CA ALA A 624 -55.71 -6.49 -11.94
C ALA A 624 -56.07 -5.40 -10.89
N ASP A 625 -55.10 -4.90 -10.12
CA ASP A 625 -55.32 -3.93 -9.06
C ASP A 625 -55.22 -2.50 -9.60
N SER A 626 -56.32 -2.04 -10.23
CA SER A 626 -56.43 -0.71 -10.84
C SER A 626 -56.34 0.42 -9.80
N GLU A 627 -56.73 0.16 -8.55
CA GLU A 627 -56.66 1.11 -7.45
C GLU A 627 -55.21 1.46 -7.12
N LYS A 628 -54.35 0.45 -6.86
CA LYS A 628 -52.93 0.71 -6.57
C LYS A 628 -52.18 1.31 -7.75
N HIS A 629 -52.52 0.92 -8.97
CA HIS A 629 -51.96 1.56 -10.17
C HIS A 629 -52.31 3.05 -10.23
N ASN A 630 -53.58 3.40 -9.99
CA ASN A 630 -54.02 4.79 -9.98
C ASN A 630 -53.40 5.59 -8.83
N MET A 631 -53.22 5.00 -7.65
CA MET A 631 -52.54 5.63 -6.52
C MET A 631 -51.08 5.98 -6.84
N VAL A 632 -50.34 5.06 -7.47
CA VAL A 632 -48.96 5.33 -7.92
C VAL A 632 -48.96 6.39 -9.02
N ALA A 633 -49.85 6.29 -10.01
CA ALA A 633 -49.92 7.26 -11.10
C ALA A 633 -50.25 8.68 -10.59
N LEU A 634 -51.15 8.81 -9.63
CA LEU A 634 -51.47 10.07 -8.94
C LEU A 634 -50.28 10.59 -8.14
N CYS A 635 -49.64 9.72 -7.34
CA CYS A 635 -48.48 10.08 -6.54
C CYS A 635 -47.35 10.62 -7.42
N PHE A 636 -47.08 10.02 -8.58
CA PHE A 636 -46.04 10.45 -9.53
C PHE A 636 -46.51 11.46 -10.59
N SER A 637 -47.73 11.98 -10.48
CA SER A 637 -48.31 12.98 -11.40
C SER A 637 -48.29 12.55 -12.87
N MET A 638 -48.52 11.26 -13.11
CA MET A 638 -48.55 10.58 -14.40
C MET A 638 -49.88 10.85 -15.13
N ARG A 639 -50.09 12.09 -15.60
CA ARG A 639 -51.39 12.54 -16.14
C ARG A 639 -51.83 11.75 -17.37
N ARG A 640 -50.89 11.26 -18.18
CA ARG A 640 -51.19 10.47 -19.37
C ARG A 640 -51.71 9.10 -18.99
N GLU A 641 -51.01 8.40 -18.10
CA GLU A 641 -51.35 7.04 -17.66
C GLU A 641 -52.66 7.04 -16.85
N ILE A 642 -52.91 8.09 -16.07
CA ILE A 642 -54.23 8.32 -15.42
C ILE A 642 -55.34 8.45 -16.48
N GLY A 643 -55.10 9.23 -17.55
CA GLY A 643 -56.05 9.40 -18.64
C GLY A 643 -56.35 8.09 -19.38
N GLU A 644 -55.31 7.34 -19.74
CA GLU A 644 -55.42 6.04 -20.42
C GLU A 644 -56.18 5.02 -19.56
N ASN A 645 -55.94 4.98 -18.24
CA ASN A 645 -56.67 4.09 -17.33
C ASN A 645 -58.15 4.46 -17.19
N HIS A 646 -58.48 5.76 -17.07
CA HIS A 646 -59.87 6.20 -17.03
C HIS A 646 -60.59 5.91 -18.35
N GLU A 647 -59.92 6.09 -19.49
CA GLU A 647 -60.46 5.73 -20.80
C GLU A 647 -60.75 4.21 -20.89
N MET A 648 -59.80 3.37 -20.46
CA MET A 648 -59.97 1.92 -20.46
C MET A 648 -61.10 1.46 -19.52
N ALA A 649 -61.20 2.06 -18.34
CA ALA A 649 -62.28 1.79 -17.40
C ALA A 649 -63.65 2.20 -17.98
N ALA A 650 -63.74 3.37 -18.61
CA ALA A 650 -64.95 3.84 -19.27
C ALA A 650 -65.36 2.93 -20.45
N ARG A 651 -64.40 2.51 -21.28
CA ARG A 651 -64.65 1.53 -22.36
C ARG A 651 -65.14 0.19 -21.83
N THR A 652 -64.64 -0.26 -20.68
CA THR A 652 -65.08 -1.50 -20.04
C THR A 652 -66.51 -1.37 -19.51
N GLN A 653 -66.83 -0.25 -18.85
CA GLN A 653 -68.18 0.06 -18.40
C GLN A 653 -69.17 0.15 -19.56
N LEU A 654 -68.79 0.79 -20.67
CA LEU A 654 -69.60 0.85 -21.89
C LEU A 654 -69.92 -0.55 -22.43
N LYS A 655 -68.92 -1.44 -22.52
CA LYS A 655 -69.13 -2.82 -22.94
C LYS A 655 -70.04 -3.61 -22.00
N ILE A 656 -69.98 -3.34 -20.69
CA ILE A 656 -70.87 -3.98 -19.70
C ILE A 656 -72.32 -3.50 -19.91
N ILE A 657 -72.52 -2.20 -20.15
CA ILE A 657 -73.84 -1.62 -20.43
C ILE A 657 -74.41 -2.18 -21.74
N GLU A 658 -73.59 -2.26 -22.79
CA GLU A 658 -73.97 -2.85 -24.09
C GLU A 658 -74.33 -4.35 -24.00
N ALA A 659 -73.76 -5.07 -23.02
CA ALA A 659 -73.97 -6.50 -22.84
C ALA A 659 -75.19 -6.85 -21.98
N GLN A 660 -75.86 -5.88 -21.35
CA GLN A 660 -77.11 -6.16 -20.62
C GLN A 660 -78.29 -6.24 -21.60
N PRO A 661 -79.12 -7.30 -21.56
CA PRO A 661 -80.38 -7.31 -22.29
C PRO A 661 -81.32 -6.28 -21.67
N TRP A 662 -81.93 -5.46 -22.52
CA TRP A 662 -82.74 -4.30 -22.19
C TRP A 662 -83.95 -4.65 -21.32
#